data_AF-A0A3D4HWK4-F1
#
_entry.id   AF-A0A3D4HWK4-F1
#
_cell.length_a   1.000
_cell.length_b   1.000
_cell.length_c   1.000
_cell.angle_alpha   90.00
_cell.angle_beta   90.00
_cell.angle_gamma   90.00
#
_symmetry.space_group_name_H-M   'P 1'
#
loop_
_entity.id
_entity.type
_entity.pdbx_description
1 polymer ?
#
loop_
_entity_poly.entity_id
_entity_poly.type
_entity_poly.pdbx_seq_one_letter_code
_entity_poly.pdbx_strand_id
1 'polypeptide(L)'
;MTAKKKLVLIDGNALVHRAFHAFAQANLTTPQGKPSGAIYGFASMLLNIFTKLKPDYIAVAFDTQAPTFRHEEYKEYKATRIKAPQELYDQIPAIQKLVETFNIPMFLKDGFEADDIIGTLSKQTPSSIETYIATGDMDALQLVDNDTFVYAPRKGFADIVVYDPAEVLKTKGLKPSQWVDFKGLRGDPSDNIPGVPGIGEVSARKLLIEYGSMEGIYKHIDKITGRTGDLLREHKQQALQSKGLATIRADVPIKLDLKKAEAVEFDANKVRDLFYELDFRSLIDKVPKGTLTTPPVGGHQASFFKSAQPREVKGAGQKDFIQKLDAKVEPVLRKMERAGIMVDLKRLHALNEQISARLKRLRSNIFKYSKKEFNISSPQQLAEFLFKTLKLPAQGLTKGKSGYSTAVSELEKIYSEHPVIKHILEYRQLEKLRNTYLETLPKLVDKQDRVHTTYAQDTSTGRLSSKDPNLQNIPIRSDLGAEIRKAFIAPKGFRLISADYSQIELRVVASLAHDKTMLGIFKKGKDIHTMTAAEVNGVKPKDVTPAMRRNAKVINFGIIYGVSAFGLAARTDMSVFQARRYIAKYFELYPKIKEYMDSVTAFVITTGYVETLFGRRRHLPEVKSRILAVRNASIRAAINMPIQGTAADIMKIAMVNIAKELPKISKDSKLLLQVHDEVVLEVPTKDVKKVAKLVKTQMESATKLAAPIEAKVEAGINWGGTKKV
;
A
#
# COMPACT_ATOMS: atom_id res chain seq x y z
N MET A 1 -12.49 -24.68 -22.94
CA MET A 1 -11.77 -25.66 -22.12
C MET A 1 -11.82 -25.19 -20.68
N THR A 2 -12.31 -26.03 -19.77
CA THR A 2 -12.23 -25.79 -18.32
C THR A 2 -10.75 -25.73 -17.92
N ALA A 3 -10.39 -24.81 -17.03
CA ALA A 3 -9.01 -24.72 -16.53
C ALA A 3 -8.63 -26.02 -15.80
N LYS A 4 -7.45 -26.58 -16.07
CA LYS A 4 -6.93 -27.75 -15.35
C LYS A 4 -6.75 -27.39 -13.87
N LYS A 5 -6.99 -28.37 -12.99
CA LYS A 5 -6.68 -28.23 -11.56
C LYS A 5 -5.17 -28.13 -11.35
N LYS A 6 -4.74 -27.59 -10.21
CA LYS A 6 -3.33 -27.35 -9.90
C LYS A 6 -2.88 -28.05 -8.62
N LEU A 7 -1.83 -28.84 -8.71
CA LEU A 7 -1.06 -29.36 -7.59
C LEU A 7 0.21 -28.53 -7.40
N VAL A 8 0.51 -28.11 -6.18
CA VAL A 8 1.79 -27.50 -5.82
C VAL A 8 2.58 -28.44 -4.91
N LEU A 9 3.78 -28.82 -5.36
CA LEU A 9 4.72 -29.61 -4.58
C LEU A 9 5.83 -28.68 -4.06
N ILE A 10 5.96 -28.56 -2.75
CA ILE A 10 6.91 -27.65 -2.12
C ILE A 10 8.14 -28.43 -1.67
N ASP A 11 9.30 -27.96 -2.08
CA ASP A 11 10.59 -28.36 -1.51
C ASP A 11 10.83 -27.58 -0.22
N GLY A 12 10.58 -28.26 0.90
CA GLY A 12 10.71 -27.68 2.24
C GLY A 12 12.13 -27.20 2.50
N ASN A 13 13.11 -28.06 2.27
CA ASN A 13 14.52 -27.79 2.59
C ASN A 13 15.07 -26.64 1.74
N ALA A 14 14.91 -26.66 0.42
CA ALA A 14 15.44 -25.59 -0.42
C ALA A 14 14.79 -24.24 -0.11
N LEU A 15 13.48 -24.19 0.15
CA LEU A 15 12.82 -22.94 0.50
C LEU A 15 13.22 -22.42 1.89
N VAL A 16 13.44 -23.31 2.86
CA VAL A 16 13.96 -22.94 4.20
C VAL A 16 15.33 -22.29 4.08
N HIS A 17 16.26 -22.92 3.35
CA HIS A 17 17.59 -22.35 3.11
C HIS A 17 17.51 -20.99 2.41
N ARG A 18 16.67 -20.87 1.37
CA ARG A 18 16.48 -19.61 0.65
C ARG A 18 15.88 -18.52 1.54
N ALA A 19 14.91 -18.86 2.38
CA ALA A 19 14.30 -17.95 3.33
C ALA A 19 15.33 -17.47 4.37
N PHE A 20 16.12 -18.38 4.93
CA PHE A 20 17.15 -18.05 5.90
C PHE A 20 18.16 -17.04 5.36
N HIS A 21 18.73 -17.28 4.17
CA HIS A 21 19.68 -16.34 3.57
C HIS A 21 19.04 -15.01 3.16
N ALA A 22 17.80 -15.04 2.67
CA ALA A 22 17.08 -13.82 2.28
C ALA A 22 16.77 -12.90 3.47
N PHE A 23 16.57 -13.46 4.66
CA PHE A 23 16.20 -12.73 5.87
C PHE A 23 17.31 -12.69 6.94
N ALA A 24 18.50 -13.21 6.66
CA ALA A 24 19.63 -13.24 7.60
C ALA A 24 20.01 -11.85 8.14
N GLN A 25 19.91 -10.80 7.31
CA GLN A 25 20.21 -9.42 7.72
C GLN A 25 19.04 -8.70 8.41
N ALA A 26 17.85 -9.32 8.43
CA ALA A 26 16.65 -8.71 9.00
C ALA A 26 16.53 -8.92 10.52
N ASN A 27 17.37 -9.78 11.12
CA ASN A 27 17.39 -10.11 12.55
C ASN A 27 15.98 -10.30 13.14
N LEU A 28 15.14 -11.05 12.43
CA LEU A 28 13.78 -11.33 12.86
C LEU A 28 13.80 -12.33 14.02
N THR A 29 13.13 -11.99 15.11
CA THR A 29 12.98 -12.83 16.29
C THR A 29 11.52 -12.96 16.69
N THR A 30 11.14 -14.09 17.30
CA THR A 30 9.84 -14.24 17.97
C THR A 30 9.79 -13.39 19.25
N PRO A 31 8.60 -13.19 19.86
CA PRO A 31 8.50 -12.50 21.16
C PRO A 31 9.35 -13.11 22.28
N GLN A 32 9.70 -14.40 22.18
CA GLN A 32 10.57 -15.13 23.10
C GLN A 32 12.07 -14.99 22.77
N GLY A 33 12.42 -14.13 21.81
CA GLY A 33 13.81 -13.85 21.42
C GLY A 33 14.45 -14.91 20.53
N LYS A 34 13.71 -15.90 20.03
CA LYS A 34 14.24 -16.94 19.13
C LYS A 34 14.28 -16.44 17.68
N PRO A 35 15.33 -16.75 16.90
CA PRO A 35 15.38 -16.43 15.47
C PRO A 35 14.17 -16.96 14.70
N SER A 36 13.59 -16.13 13.83
CA SER A 36 12.36 -16.45 13.09
C SER A 36 12.43 -16.10 11.60
N GLY A 37 13.59 -15.70 11.09
CA GLY A 37 13.78 -15.26 9.71
C GLY A 37 13.43 -16.32 8.66
N ALA A 38 13.85 -17.58 8.88
CA ALA A 38 13.53 -18.68 7.99
C ALA A 38 12.03 -19.01 8.02
N ILE A 39 11.43 -18.99 9.21
CA ILE A 39 10.00 -19.23 9.41
C ILE A 39 9.16 -18.16 8.69
N TYR A 40 9.53 -16.88 8.85
CA TYR A 40 8.85 -15.76 8.19
C TYR A 40 8.95 -15.85 6.67
N GLY A 41 10.15 -16.12 6.14
CA GLY A 41 10.36 -16.26 4.71
C GLY A 41 9.55 -17.42 4.13
N PHE A 42 9.60 -18.60 4.76
CA PHE A 42 8.82 -19.76 4.34
C PHE A 42 7.32 -19.47 4.36
N ALA A 43 6.79 -18.89 5.45
CA ALA A 43 5.39 -18.48 5.54
C ALA A 43 5.00 -17.48 4.44
N SER A 44 5.88 -16.52 4.13
CA SER A 44 5.65 -15.54 3.06
C SER A 44 5.57 -16.20 1.68
N MET A 45 6.44 -17.18 1.42
CA MET A 45 6.44 -17.95 0.16
C MET A 45 5.20 -18.83 0.05
N LEU A 46 4.82 -19.52 1.13
CA LEU A 46 3.62 -20.35 1.18
C LEU A 46 2.35 -19.51 0.88
N LEU A 47 2.20 -18.34 1.49
CA LEU A 47 1.08 -17.43 1.21
C LEU A 47 1.11 -16.88 -0.22
N ASN A 48 2.31 -16.68 -0.77
CA ASN A 48 2.48 -16.25 -2.16
C ASN A 48 1.98 -17.35 -3.12
N ILE A 49 2.36 -18.61 -2.88
CA ILE A 49 1.85 -19.79 -3.61
C ILE A 49 0.31 -19.80 -3.59
N PHE A 50 -0.30 -19.68 -2.42
CA PHE A 50 -1.76 -19.61 -2.27
C PHE A 50 -2.40 -18.46 -3.05
N THR A 51 -1.74 -17.30 -3.09
CA THR A 51 -2.29 -16.10 -3.74
C THR A 51 -2.12 -16.11 -5.25
N LYS A 52 -0.96 -16.58 -5.74
CA LYS A 52 -0.55 -16.50 -7.15
C LYS A 52 -0.93 -17.73 -7.94
N LEU A 53 -0.61 -18.91 -7.42
CA LEU A 53 -0.89 -20.17 -8.09
C LEU A 53 -2.31 -20.65 -7.83
N LYS A 54 -2.89 -20.30 -6.66
CA LYS A 54 -4.22 -20.74 -6.21
C LYS A 54 -4.37 -22.26 -6.37
N PRO A 55 -3.53 -23.05 -5.67
CA PRO A 55 -3.54 -24.50 -5.79
C PRO A 55 -4.91 -25.09 -5.41
N ASP A 56 -5.31 -26.13 -6.13
CA ASP A 56 -6.37 -27.05 -5.69
C ASP A 56 -5.79 -28.09 -4.71
N TYR A 57 -4.55 -28.51 -4.97
CA TYR A 57 -3.81 -29.49 -4.17
C TYR A 57 -2.43 -28.95 -3.78
N ILE A 58 -1.92 -29.32 -2.60
CA ILE A 58 -0.62 -28.89 -2.09
C ILE A 58 0.01 -29.96 -1.20
N ALA A 59 1.32 -30.14 -1.30
CA ALA A 59 2.11 -31.03 -0.44
C ALA A 59 3.51 -30.46 -0.21
N VAL A 60 4.18 -30.85 0.88
CA VAL A 60 5.56 -30.47 1.17
C VAL A 60 6.44 -31.71 1.35
N ALA A 61 7.63 -31.71 0.78
CA ALA A 61 8.67 -32.71 1.03
C ALA A 61 9.79 -32.12 1.90
N PHE A 62 10.33 -32.91 2.83
CA PHE A 62 11.52 -32.55 3.62
C PHE A 62 12.55 -33.68 3.58
N ASP A 63 13.83 -33.33 3.64
CA ASP A 63 14.91 -34.30 3.82
C ASP A 63 14.87 -34.90 5.23
N THR A 64 15.38 -36.13 5.37
CA THR A 64 15.69 -36.72 6.67
C THR A 64 17.18 -36.61 6.98
N GLN A 65 17.58 -36.97 8.20
CA GLN A 65 19.00 -37.02 8.58
C GLN A 65 19.70 -38.29 8.08
N ALA A 66 18.95 -39.26 7.55
CA ALA A 66 19.51 -40.52 7.07
C ALA A 66 20.34 -40.28 5.80
N PRO A 67 21.44 -41.04 5.60
CA PRO A 67 22.14 -41.03 4.32
C PRO A 67 21.18 -41.46 3.21
N THR A 68 21.39 -40.88 2.03
CA THR A 68 20.61 -41.19 0.82
C THR A 68 21.36 -42.18 -0.05
N PHE A 69 20.70 -42.76 -1.04
CA PHE A 69 21.37 -43.63 -2.02
C PHE A 69 22.61 -42.95 -2.66
N ARG A 70 22.60 -41.62 -2.82
CA ARG A 70 23.75 -40.87 -3.37
C ARG A 70 24.97 -40.93 -2.44
N HIS A 71 24.77 -40.92 -1.12
CA HIS A 71 25.85 -41.04 -0.14
C HIS A 71 26.42 -42.46 -0.09
N GLU A 72 25.58 -43.47 -0.34
CA GLU A 72 25.99 -44.87 -0.43
C GLU A 72 26.77 -45.14 -1.74
N GLU A 73 26.29 -44.61 -2.86
CA GLU A 73 26.90 -44.77 -4.19
C GLU A 73 28.16 -43.91 -4.38
N TYR A 74 28.25 -42.74 -3.73
CA TYR A 74 29.40 -41.83 -3.82
C TYR A 74 29.71 -41.14 -2.48
N LYS A 75 30.73 -41.63 -1.77
CA LYS A 75 31.09 -41.16 -0.42
C LYS A 75 31.46 -39.68 -0.34
N GLU A 76 31.96 -39.08 -1.42
CA GLU A 76 32.33 -37.66 -1.43
C GLU A 76 31.15 -36.73 -1.79
N TYR A 77 29.95 -37.27 -2.02
CA TYR A 77 28.75 -36.47 -2.29
C TYR A 77 28.48 -35.51 -1.14
N LYS A 78 28.32 -34.21 -1.45
CA LYS A 78 28.14 -33.11 -0.48
C LYS A 78 29.21 -33.02 0.63
N ALA A 79 30.33 -33.75 0.53
CA ALA A 79 31.36 -33.80 1.58
C ALA A 79 32.06 -32.44 1.78
N THR A 80 32.14 -31.62 0.72
CA THR A 80 32.72 -30.27 0.75
C THR A 80 31.71 -29.19 1.12
N ARG A 81 30.43 -29.55 1.35
CA ARG A 81 29.37 -28.59 1.64
C ARG A 81 29.52 -28.06 3.06
N ILE A 82 29.64 -26.74 3.18
CA ILE A 82 29.66 -26.07 4.48
C ILE A 82 28.32 -26.33 5.18
N LYS A 83 28.36 -26.96 6.36
CA LYS A 83 27.18 -27.20 7.18
C LYS A 83 26.51 -25.85 7.49
N ALA A 84 25.21 -25.76 7.27
CA ALA A 84 24.48 -24.56 7.58
C ALA A 84 24.50 -24.27 9.11
N PRO A 85 24.35 -23.00 9.53
CA PRO A 85 24.34 -22.65 10.95
C PRO A 85 23.25 -23.42 11.70
N GLN A 86 23.54 -23.85 12.93
CA GLN A 86 22.57 -24.56 13.79
C GLN A 86 21.26 -23.77 13.95
N GLU A 87 21.36 -22.44 13.97
CA GLU A 87 20.23 -21.50 14.00
C GLU A 87 19.18 -21.71 12.88
N LEU A 88 19.60 -22.24 11.71
CA LEU A 88 18.67 -22.62 10.64
C LEU A 88 17.89 -23.86 11.01
N TYR A 89 18.59 -24.91 11.45
CA TYR A 89 17.98 -26.20 11.80
C TYR A 89 17.01 -26.06 12.98
N ASP A 90 17.31 -25.19 13.93
CA ASP A 90 16.46 -24.90 15.09
C ASP A 90 15.09 -24.30 14.70
N GLN A 91 14.97 -23.73 13.49
CA GLN A 91 13.72 -23.16 12.97
C GLN A 91 12.85 -24.18 12.19
N ILE A 92 13.41 -25.32 11.77
CA ILE A 92 12.70 -26.33 10.97
C ILE A 92 11.47 -26.90 11.70
N PRO A 93 11.52 -27.27 12.99
CA PRO A 93 10.35 -27.78 13.70
C PRO A 93 9.17 -26.79 13.71
N ALA A 94 9.45 -25.49 13.83
CA ALA A 94 8.41 -24.45 13.77
C ALA A 94 7.81 -24.31 12.36
N ILE A 95 8.60 -24.57 11.32
CA ILE A 95 8.13 -24.60 9.92
C ILE A 95 7.28 -25.83 9.66
N GLN A 96 7.64 -26.99 10.20
CA GLN A 96 6.80 -28.19 10.13
C GLN A 96 5.47 -27.99 10.87
N LYS A 97 5.49 -27.41 12.08
CA LYS A 97 4.27 -27.00 12.80
C LYS A 97 3.40 -26.04 11.96
N LEU A 98 4.03 -25.10 11.25
CA LEU A 98 3.34 -24.18 10.34
C LEU A 98 2.67 -24.94 9.18
N VAL A 99 3.38 -25.85 8.52
CA VAL A 99 2.85 -26.68 7.42
C VAL A 99 1.68 -27.55 7.91
N GLU A 100 1.81 -28.16 9.08
CA GLU A 100 0.75 -28.93 9.75
C GLU A 100 -0.46 -28.05 10.09
N THR A 101 -0.27 -26.81 10.53
CA THR A 101 -1.36 -25.89 10.85
C THR A 101 -2.17 -25.48 9.61
N PHE A 102 -1.52 -25.46 8.44
CA PHE A 102 -2.17 -25.33 7.14
C PHE A 102 -2.78 -26.65 6.62
N ASN A 103 -2.75 -27.71 7.43
CA ASN A 103 -3.19 -29.07 7.07
C ASN A 103 -2.58 -29.57 5.76
N ILE A 104 -1.30 -29.27 5.52
CA ILE A 104 -0.61 -29.70 4.30
C ILE A 104 0.13 -31.01 4.58
N PRO A 105 -0.05 -32.06 3.75
CA PRO A 105 0.66 -33.33 3.94
C PRO A 105 2.16 -33.15 3.77
N MET A 106 2.91 -33.65 4.75
CA MET A 106 4.38 -33.67 4.75
C MET A 106 4.88 -35.07 4.38
N PHE A 107 5.81 -35.13 3.42
CA PHE A 107 6.45 -36.36 2.98
C PHE A 107 7.93 -36.35 3.39
N LEU A 108 8.34 -37.40 4.09
CA LEU A 108 9.71 -37.65 4.51
C LEU A 108 9.99 -39.15 4.29
N LYS A 109 11.15 -39.49 3.71
CA LYS A 109 11.52 -40.89 3.48
C LYS A 109 13.03 -41.07 3.57
N ASP A 110 13.47 -41.88 4.53
CA ASP A 110 14.88 -42.25 4.65
C ASP A 110 15.39 -42.92 3.37
N GLY A 111 16.66 -42.64 3.02
CA GLY A 111 17.29 -43.12 1.80
C GLY A 111 17.10 -42.21 0.58
N PHE A 112 16.24 -41.19 0.65
CA PHE A 112 15.89 -40.32 -0.47
C PHE A 112 15.88 -38.84 -0.07
N GLU A 113 16.17 -37.95 -1.01
CA GLU A 113 16.09 -36.50 -0.81
C GLU A 113 14.67 -35.98 -1.10
N ALA A 114 14.35 -34.78 -0.61
CA ALA A 114 13.08 -34.11 -0.87
C ALA A 114 12.80 -33.97 -2.39
N ASP A 115 13.86 -33.79 -3.19
CA ASP A 115 13.77 -33.74 -4.65
C ASP A 115 13.26 -35.05 -5.25
N ASP A 116 13.71 -36.20 -4.75
CA ASP A 116 13.28 -37.54 -5.23
C ASP A 116 11.81 -37.82 -4.84
N ILE A 117 11.42 -37.36 -3.65
CA ILE A 117 10.03 -37.39 -3.21
C ILE A 117 9.17 -36.55 -4.17
N ILE A 118 9.59 -35.31 -4.47
CA ILE A 118 8.87 -34.41 -5.40
C ILE A 118 8.82 -35.00 -6.81
N GLY A 119 9.93 -35.56 -7.30
CA GLY A 119 9.99 -36.25 -8.59
C GLY A 119 8.94 -37.35 -8.69
N THR A 120 8.88 -38.19 -7.66
CA THR A 120 7.89 -39.28 -7.55
C THR A 120 6.45 -38.76 -7.51
N LEU A 121 6.16 -37.77 -6.66
CA LEU A 121 4.81 -37.20 -6.54
C LEU A 121 4.37 -36.50 -7.84
N SER A 122 5.29 -35.85 -8.56
CA SER A 122 5.00 -35.24 -9.87
C SER A 122 4.57 -36.30 -10.90
N LYS A 123 5.25 -37.46 -10.92
CA LYS A 123 4.92 -38.57 -11.85
C LYS A 123 3.66 -39.33 -11.48
N GLN A 124 3.28 -39.36 -10.19
CA GLN A 124 2.00 -39.92 -9.76
C GLN A 124 0.80 -39.01 -10.09
N THR A 125 1.05 -37.75 -10.47
CA THR A 125 -0.02 -36.79 -10.73
C THR A 125 -0.63 -37.00 -12.12
N PRO A 126 -1.97 -37.13 -12.23
CA PRO A 126 -2.62 -37.29 -13.54
C PRO A 126 -2.38 -36.09 -14.46
N SER A 127 -2.24 -36.32 -15.77
CA SER A 127 -2.06 -35.26 -16.79
C SER A 127 -3.24 -34.27 -16.90
N SER A 128 -4.36 -34.53 -16.23
CA SER A 128 -5.47 -33.60 -16.09
C SER A 128 -5.22 -32.50 -15.03
N ILE A 129 -4.13 -32.61 -14.26
CA ILE A 129 -3.72 -31.68 -13.20
C ILE A 129 -2.35 -31.10 -13.58
N GLU A 130 -2.24 -29.77 -13.55
CA GLU A 130 -0.94 -29.10 -13.68
C GLU A 130 -0.16 -29.20 -12.36
N THR A 131 1.08 -29.65 -12.42
CA THR A 131 1.98 -29.74 -11.26
C THR A 131 2.94 -28.55 -11.26
N TYR A 132 3.01 -27.82 -10.15
CA TYR A 132 3.96 -26.73 -9.94
C TYR A 132 4.91 -27.09 -8.80
N ILE A 133 6.19 -27.27 -9.11
CA ILE A 133 7.23 -27.58 -8.13
C ILE A 133 7.80 -26.26 -7.61
N ALA A 134 7.51 -25.92 -6.35
CA ALA A 134 8.01 -24.73 -5.69
C ALA A 134 9.31 -25.02 -4.95
N THR A 135 10.45 -24.65 -5.54
CA THR A 135 11.79 -24.91 -5.00
C THR A 135 12.74 -23.72 -5.20
N GLY A 136 13.80 -23.70 -4.40
CA GLY A 136 14.97 -22.84 -4.61
C GLY A 136 16.03 -23.45 -5.51
N ASP A 137 15.97 -24.76 -5.73
CA ASP A 137 16.94 -25.55 -6.46
C ASP A 137 16.59 -25.61 -7.96
N MET A 138 17.60 -25.51 -8.83
CA MET A 138 17.42 -25.58 -10.28
C MET A 138 17.46 -27.02 -10.80
N ASP A 139 17.66 -28.01 -9.93
CA ASP A 139 17.72 -29.41 -10.30
C ASP A 139 16.37 -29.97 -10.73
N ALA A 140 15.31 -29.44 -10.12
CA ALA A 140 13.92 -29.72 -10.49
C ALA A 140 13.59 -29.34 -11.94
N LEU A 141 14.44 -28.55 -12.64
CA LEU A 141 14.24 -28.25 -14.07
C LEU A 141 14.26 -29.51 -14.94
N GLN A 142 14.87 -30.61 -14.49
CA GLN A 142 14.83 -31.90 -15.19
C GLN A 142 13.42 -32.53 -15.22
N LEU A 143 12.54 -32.11 -14.31
CA LEU A 143 11.17 -32.62 -14.19
C LEU A 143 10.16 -31.81 -15.03
N VAL A 144 10.58 -30.68 -15.62
CA VAL A 144 9.68 -29.81 -16.40
C VAL A 144 9.25 -30.50 -17.68
N ASP A 145 7.93 -30.58 -17.89
CA ASP A 145 7.29 -31.11 -19.08
C ASP A 145 6.03 -30.30 -19.44
N ASN A 146 5.09 -30.88 -20.19
CA ASN A 146 3.88 -30.16 -20.63
C ASN A 146 2.89 -29.89 -19.50
N ASP A 147 2.92 -30.70 -18.44
CA ASP A 147 2.00 -30.61 -17.31
C ASP A 147 2.72 -30.31 -15.99
N THR A 148 4.07 -30.33 -15.98
CA THR A 148 4.91 -30.06 -14.81
C THR A 148 5.76 -28.81 -15.04
N PHE A 149 5.67 -27.87 -14.10
CA PHE A 149 6.34 -26.57 -14.13
C PHE A 149 7.16 -26.36 -12.85
N VAL A 150 8.23 -25.56 -12.93
CA VAL A 150 8.99 -25.16 -11.73
C VAL A 150 8.68 -23.70 -11.37
N TYR A 151 8.28 -23.45 -10.13
CA TYR A 151 8.00 -22.13 -9.58
C TYR A 151 9.13 -21.70 -8.64
N ALA A 152 10.06 -20.88 -9.13
CA ALA A 152 11.30 -20.60 -8.40
C ALA A 152 11.72 -19.12 -8.44
N PRO A 153 12.38 -18.58 -7.39
CA PRO A 153 12.90 -17.22 -7.39
C PRO A 153 14.05 -17.04 -8.39
N ARG A 154 13.97 -16.03 -9.26
CA ARG A 154 14.98 -15.68 -10.26
C ARG A 154 16.06 -14.74 -9.73
N LYS A 155 15.66 -13.67 -9.03
CA LYS A 155 16.58 -12.70 -8.39
C LYS A 155 16.05 -12.25 -7.03
N GLY A 156 16.74 -12.64 -5.96
CA GLY A 156 16.28 -12.39 -4.59
C GLY A 156 14.97 -13.13 -4.27
N PHE A 157 14.36 -12.81 -3.14
CA PHE A 157 13.19 -13.55 -2.62
C PHE A 157 11.84 -13.11 -3.22
N ALA A 158 11.79 -11.99 -3.95
CA ALA A 158 10.55 -11.37 -4.42
C ALA A 158 10.27 -11.52 -5.94
N ASP A 159 11.30 -11.76 -6.76
CA ASP A 159 11.17 -11.99 -8.21
C ASP A 159 11.03 -13.49 -8.48
N ILE A 160 9.79 -13.99 -8.62
CA ILE A 160 9.49 -15.41 -8.83
C ILE A 160 9.03 -15.64 -10.28
N VAL A 161 9.53 -16.71 -10.89
CA VAL A 161 9.24 -17.10 -12.28
C VAL A 161 8.70 -18.53 -12.33
N VAL A 162 7.81 -18.79 -13.29
CA VAL A 162 7.38 -20.13 -13.68
C VAL A 162 8.24 -20.57 -14.86
N TYR A 163 8.92 -21.70 -14.71
CA TYR A 163 9.71 -22.34 -15.76
C TYR A 163 8.87 -23.44 -16.40
N ASP A 164 8.41 -23.16 -17.63
CA ASP A 164 7.88 -24.14 -18.57
C ASP A 164 9.00 -24.58 -19.54
N PRO A 165 8.79 -25.58 -20.43
CA PRO A 165 9.84 -26.02 -21.36
C PRO A 165 10.45 -24.89 -22.21
N ALA A 166 9.66 -23.88 -22.58
CA ALA A 166 10.13 -22.76 -23.40
C ALA A 166 11.00 -21.79 -22.59
N GLU A 167 10.60 -21.46 -21.36
CA GLU A 167 11.35 -20.59 -20.47
C GLU A 167 12.64 -21.27 -19.99
N VAL A 168 12.64 -22.61 -19.78
CA VAL A 168 13.88 -23.37 -19.52
C VAL A 168 14.84 -23.24 -20.70
N LEU A 169 14.38 -23.51 -21.93
CA LEU A 169 15.21 -23.39 -23.12
C LEU A 169 15.76 -21.97 -23.29
N LYS A 170 14.91 -20.96 -23.11
CA LYS A 170 15.27 -19.55 -23.25
C LYS A 170 16.28 -19.08 -22.20
N THR A 171 16.12 -19.49 -20.94
CA THR A 171 16.96 -19.02 -19.83
C THR A 171 18.21 -19.85 -19.61
N LYS A 172 18.14 -21.16 -19.88
CA LYS A 172 19.23 -22.11 -19.67
C LYS A 172 19.89 -22.54 -20.97
N GLY A 173 19.31 -22.30 -22.15
CA GLY A 173 19.90 -22.73 -23.43
C GLY A 173 19.87 -24.24 -23.69
N LEU A 174 19.17 -25.01 -22.85
CA LEU A 174 18.99 -26.47 -22.95
C LEU A 174 17.55 -26.84 -22.66
N LYS A 175 17.07 -27.95 -23.22
CA LYS A 175 15.74 -28.51 -22.90
C LYS A 175 15.76 -29.17 -21.51
N PRO A 176 14.60 -29.27 -20.82
CA PRO A 176 14.49 -30.00 -19.55
C PRO A 176 15.12 -31.40 -19.56
N SER A 177 14.86 -32.17 -20.62
CA SER A 177 15.39 -33.53 -20.80
C SER A 177 16.92 -33.61 -20.91
N GLN A 178 17.60 -32.49 -21.18
CA GLN A 178 19.06 -32.41 -21.34
C GLN A 178 19.75 -31.94 -20.06
N TRP A 179 18.99 -31.57 -19.02
CA TRP A 179 19.53 -30.94 -17.82
C TRP A 179 20.44 -31.88 -17.01
N VAL A 180 20.01 -33.14 -16.87
CA VAL A 180 20.79 -34.18 -16.18
C VAL A 180 22.03 -34.55 -16.98
N ASP A 181 21.91 -34.66 -18.31
CA ASP A 181 23.04 -34.95 -19.18
C ASP A 181 24.12 -33.86 -19.07
N PHE A 182 23.69 -32.60 -18.99
CA PHE A 182 24.57 -31.47 -18.78
C PHE A 182 25.34 -31.58 -17.47
N LYS A 183 24.66 -31.96 -16.39
CA LYS A 183 25.31 -32.21 -15.09
C LYS A 183 26.26 -33.40 -15.12
N GLY A 184 25.92 -34.50 -15.79
CA GLY A 184 26.83 -35.63 -15.89
C GLY A 184 28.09 -35.32 -16.70
N LEU A 185 28.00 -34.46 -17.72
CA LEU A 185 29.16 -34.03 -18.52
C LEU A 185 30.02 -32.99 -17.80
N ARG A 186 29.40 -31.94 -17.23
CA ARG A 186 30.11 -30.82 -16.58
C ARG A 186 30.54 -31.14 -15.15
N GLY A 187 29.78 -31.97 -14.46
CA GLY A 187 29.79 -32.10 -13.02
C GLY A 187 28.95 -31.04 -12.32
N ASP A 188 28.76 -31.23 -11.02
CA ASP A 188 28.10 -30.30 -10.12
C ASP A 188 29.01 -29.98 -8.92
N PRO A 189 29.68 -28.82 -8.94
CA PRO A 189 30.52 -28.38 -7.83
C PRO A 189 29.77 -28.17 -6.51
N SER A 190 28.46 -27.86 -6.53
CA SER A 190 27.69 -27.59 -5.29
C SER A 190 27.48 -28.86 -4.46
N ASP A 191 27.27 -29.98 -5.14
CA ASP A 191 27.06 -31.28 -4.51
C ASP A 191 28.28 -32.20 -4.61
N ASN A 192 29.40 -31.65 -5.08
CA ASN A 192 30.65 -32.36 -5.29
C ASN A 192 30.53 -33.54 -6.27
N ILE A 193 29.63 -33.45 -7.26
CA ILE A 193 29.48 -34.47 -8.30
C ILE A 193 30.54 -34.21 -9.39
N PRO A 194 31.43 -35.16 -9.70
CA PRO A 194 32.46 -34.95 -10.72
C PRO A 194 31.85 -34.86 -12.13
N GLY A 195 32.49 -34.14 -13.04
CA GLY A 195 32.14 -34.15 -14.47
C GLY A 195 33.18 -34.91 -15.28
N VAL A 196 33.10 -34.86 -16.61
CA VAL A 196 34.23 -35.25 -17.46
C VAL A 196 35.34 -34.20 -17.33
N PRO A 197 36.53 -34.55 -16.83
CA PRO A 197 37.65 -33.61 -16.70
C PRO A 197 37.94 -32.90 -18.03
N GLY A 198 38.02 -31.57 -18.00
CA GLY A 198 38.24 -30.76 -19.20
C GLY A 198 36.98 -30.44 -20.03
N ILE A 199 35.81 -30.99 -19.69
CA ILE A 199 34.53 -30.61 -20.29
C ILE A 199 33.80 -29.62 -19.38
N GLY A 200 33.97 -28.33 -19.67
CA GLY A 200 33.27 -27.26 -18.97
C GLY A 200 31.85 -26.99 -19.50
N GLU A 201 31.20 -25.99 -18.92
CA GLU A 201 29.82 -25.61 -19.24
C GLU A 201 29.58 -25.34 -20.74
N VAL A 202 30.47 -24.61 -21.41
CA VAL A 202 30.33 -24.28 -22.84
C VAL A 202 30.41 -25.54 -23.72
N SER A 203 31.38 -26.41 -23.44
CA SER A 203 31.61 -27.64 -24.19
C SER A 203 30.45 -28.62 -24.01
N ALA A 204 30.00 -28.83 -22.77
CA ALA A 204 28.85 -29.70 -22.47
C ALA A 204 27.58 -29.22 -23.19
N ARG A 205 27.30 -27.91 -23.19
CA ARG A 205 26.14 -27.33 -23.90
C ARG A 205 26.22 -27.55 -25.41
N LYS A 206 27.37 -27.29 -26.01
CA LYS A 206 27.58 -27.47 -27.45
C LYS A 206 27.30 -28.92 -27.87
N LEU A 207 27.85 -29.88 -27.12
CA LEU A 207 27.65 -31.30 -27.37
C LEU A 207 26.17 -31.71 -27.27
N LEU A 208 25.44 -31.19 -26.27
CA LEU A 208 24.03 -31.52 -26.09
C LEU A 208 23.11 -30.85 -27.12
N ILE A 209 23.45 -29.64 -27.57
CA ILE A 209 22.73 -28.98 -28.67
C ILE A 209 22.90 -29.77 -29.96
N GLU A 210 24.10 -30.28 -30.24
CA GLU A 210 24.43 -31.00 -31.47
C GLU A 210 23.90 -32.44 -31.47
N TYR A 211 24.10 -33.19 -30.38
CA TYR A 211 23.81 -34.63 -30.32
C TYR A 211 22.55 -34.98 -29.52
N GLY A 212 21.87 -33.99 -28.93
CA GLY A 212 20.57 -34.14 -28.29
C GLY A 212 20.61 -34.69 -26.86
N SER A 213 21.36 -35.77 -26.59
CA SER A 213 21.50 -36.36 -25.24
C SER A 213 22.88 -36.93 -25.00
N MET A 214 23.19 -37.32 -23.76
CA MET A 214 24.42 -38.03 -23.43
C MET A 214 24.56 -39.34 -24.20
N GLU A 215 23.47 -40.10 -24.35
CA GLU A 215 23.43 -41.30 -25.19
C GLU A 215 23.66 -40.97 -26.66
N GLY A 216 23.11 -39.85 -27.14
CA GLY A 216 23.33 -39.34 -28.48
C GLY A 216 24.81 -39.01 -28.74
N ILE A 217 25.51 -38.43 -27.77
CA ILE A 217 26.95 -38.15 -27.82
C ILE A 217 27.74 -39.46 -27.93
N TYR A 218 27.47 -40.42 -27.05
CA TYR A 218 28.22 -41.68 -27.04
C TYR A 218 27.90 -42.59 -28.23
N LYS A 219 26.70 -42.50 -28.81
CA LYS A 219 26.35 -43.19 -30.06
C LYS A 219 27.13 -42.63 -31.26
N HIS A 220 27.55 -41.38 -31.20
CA HIS A 220 28.31 -40.71 -32.26
C HIS A 220 29.74 -40.37 -31.84
N ILE A 221 30.29 -41.09 -30.85
CA ILE A 221 31.59 -40.77 -30.24
C ILE A 221 32.74 -40.80 -31.26
N ASP A 222 32.61 -41.60 -32.32
CA ASP A 222 33.62 -41.71 -33.39
C ASP A 222 33.67 -40.46 -34.29
N LYS A 223 32.59 -39.66 -34.32
CA LYS A 223 32.53 -38.39 -35.06
C LYS A 223 33.10 -37.21 -34.28
N ILE A 224 33.29 -37.37 -32.96
CA ILE A 224 33.84 -36.34 -32.09
C ILE A 224 35.36 -36.50 -32.05
N THR A 225 36.07 -35.64 -32.78
CA THR A 225 37.52 -35.70 -32.96
C THR A 225 38.26 -34.71 -32.06
N GLY A 226 39.56 -34.93 -31.88
CA GLY A 226 40.43 -34.11 -31.03
C GLY A 226 40.22 -34.34 -29.53
N ARG A 227 40.83 -33.48 -28.71
CA ARG A 227 40.91 -33.63 -27.25
C ARG A 227 39.57 -33.84 -26.56
N THR A 228 38.49 -33.23 -27.06
CA THR A 228 37.13 -33.40 -26.51
C THR A 228 36.62 -34.83 -26.68
N GLY A 229 36.88 -35.46 -27.83
CA GLY A 229 36.50 -36.85 -28.08
C GLY A 229 37.27 -37.83 -27.20
N ASP A 230 38.57 -37.58 -27.03
CA ASP A 230 39.44 -38.43 -26.20
C ASP A 230 39.00 -38.43 -24.74
N LEU A 231 38.74 -37.24 -24.17
CA LEU A 231 38.25 -37.08 -22.80
C LEU A 231 36.89 -37.77 -22.57
N LEU A 232 35.98 -37.70 -23.54
CA LEU A 232 34.69 -38.38 -23.46
C LEU A 232 34.85 -39.91 -23.50
N ARG A 233 35.76 -40.46 -24.31
CA ARG A 233 36.03 -41.91 -24.34
C ARG A 233 36.67 -42.38 -23.03
N GLU A 234 37.66 -41.65 -22.54
CA GLU A 234 38.40 -41.97 -21.31
C GLU A 234 37.48 -41.94 -20.07
N HIS A 235 36.63 -40.92 -19.95
CA HIS A 235 35.81 -40.69 -18.75
C HIS A 235 34.33 -41.06 -18.94
N LYS A 236 34.02 -41.97 -19.87
CA LYS A 236 32.64 -42.39 -20.16
C LYS A 236 31.88 -42.88 -18.92
N GLN A 237 32.52 -43.75 -18.13
CA GLN A 237 31.89 -44.31 -16.93
C GLN A 237 31.62 -43.24 -15.88
N GLN A 238 32.55 -42.30 -15.70
CA GLN A 238 32.40 -41.17 -14.81
C GLN A 238 31.23 -40.27 -15.22
N ALA A 239 31.09 -39.95 -16.52
CA ALA A 239 29.95 -39.17 -17.02
C ALA A 239 28.60 -39.85 -16.74
N LEU A 240 28.52 -41.17 -16.93
CA LEU A 240 27.30 -41.95 -16.69
C LEU A 240 26.97 -42.06 -15.20
N GLN A 241 27.98 -42.30 -14.36
CA GLN A 241 27.82 -42.33 -12.90
C GLN A 241 27.34 -40.97 -12.38
N SER A 242 27.97 -39.88 -12.83
CA SER A 242 27.59 -38.51 -12.45
C SER A 242 26.20 -38.13 -12.95
N LYS A 243 25.80 -38.60 -14.15
CA LYS A 243 24.41 -38.49 -14.62
C LYS A 243 23.45 -39.20 -13.66
N GLY A 244 23.78 -40.43 -13.24
CA GLY A 244 23.00 -41.19 -12.26
C GLY A 244 22.83 -40.45 -10.94
N LEU A 245 23.93 -39.93 -10.37
CA LEU A 245 23.91 -39.16 -9.13
C LEU A 245 23.09 -37.86 -9.26
N ALA A 246 23.15 -37.17 -10.40
CA ALA A 246 22.40 -35.95 -10.64
C ALA A 246 20.91 -36.18 -11.00
N THR A 247 20.50 -37.42 -11.25
CA THR A 247 19.12 -37.75 -11.64
C THR A 247 18.23 -37.73 -10.41
N ILE A 248 17.10 -37.02 -10.47
CA ILE A 248 16.03 -37.09 -9.48
C ILE A 248 15.26 -38.39 -9.71
N ARG A 249 15.20 -39.24 -8.68
CA ARG A 249 14.43 -40.48 -8.71
C ARG A 249 12.92 -40.19 -8.65
N ALA A 250 12.14 -41.02 -9.33
CA ALA A 250 10.68 -40.86 -9.41
C ALA A 250 9.93 -42.14 -8.98
N ASP A 251 10.60 -43.03 -8.27
CA ASP A 251 10.17 -44.35 -7.84
C ASP A 251 10.27 -44.54 -6.32
N VAL A 252 10.26 -43.45 -5.55
CA VAL A 252 10.28 -43.49 -4.09
C VAL A 252 9.02 -44.24 -3.59
N PRO A 253 9.12 -45.16 -2.59
CA PRO A 253 7.99 -45.96 -2.12
C PRO A 253 7.05 -45.13 -1.22
N ILE A 254 6.35 -44.18 -1.83
CA ILE A 254 5.35 -43.26 -1.26
C ILE A 254 4.15 -43.17 -2.20
N LYS A 255 3.00 -42.71 -1.69
CA LYS A 255 1.77 -42.57 -2.49
C LYS A 255 1.12 -41.22 -2.25
N LEU A 256 0.82 -40.50 -3.35
CA LEU A 256 0.04 -39.27 -3.32
C LEU A 256 -1.44 -39.57 -3.10
N ASP A 257 -2.00 -39.03 -2.02
CA ASP A 257 -3.44 -39.00 -1.78
C ASP A 257 -3.95 -37.58 -2.04
N LEU A 258 -4.55 -37.37 -3.23
CA LEU A 258 -5.04 -36.05 -3.63
C LEU A 258 -6.15 -35.52 -2.71
N LYS A 259 -6.92 -36.37 -2.04
CA LYS A 259 -7.95 -35.90 -1.10
C LYS A 259 -7.29 -35.26 0.12
N LYS A 260 -6.26 -35.90 0.66
CA LYS A 260 -5.49 -35.35 1.80
C LYS A 260 -4.62 -34.15 1.43
N ALA A 261 -4.42 -33.92 0.14
CA ALA A 261 -3.63 -32.80 -0.36
C ALA A 261 -4.49 -31.58 -0.72
N GLU A 262 -5.80 -31.55 -0.45
CA GLU A 262 -6.65 -30.40 -0.80
C GLU A 262 -6.20 -29.10 -0.10
N ALA A 263 -5.84 -28.09 -0.89
CA ALA A 263 -5.14 -26.91 -0.40
C ALA A 263 -6.00 -25.96 0.45
N VAL A 264 -7.32 -26.11 0.41
CA VAL A 264 -8.26 -25.27 1.16
C VAL A 264 -8.68 -25.88 2.49
N GLU A 265 -8.31 -27.12 2.79
CA GLU A 265 -8.81 -27.87 3.95
C GLU A 265 -8.05 -27.55 5.24
N PHE A 266 -8.07 -26.30 5.72
CA PHE A 266 -7.40 -25.93 6.97
C PHE A 266 -8.21 -24.95 7.82
N ASP A 267 -7.86 -24.83 9.11
CA ASP A 267 -8.48 -23.86 10.02
C ASP A 267 -7.74 -22.53 9.95
N ALA A 268 -8.35 -21.57 9.24
CA ALA A 268 -7.75 -20.26 9.06
C ALA A 268 -7.60 -19.47 10.38
N ASN A 269 -8.32 -19.81 11.45
CA ASN A 269 -8.13 -19.17 12.75
C ASN A 269 -6.89 -19.73 13.45
N LYS A 270 -6.68 -21.05 13.46
CA LYS A 270 -5.45 -21.66 13.98
C LYS A 270 -4.19 -21.13 13.28
N VAL A 271 -4.25 -20.95 11.96
CA VAL A 271 -3.15 -20.34 11.20
C VAL A 271 -2.91 -18.89 11.65
N ARG A 272 -3.97 -18.11 11.87
CA ARG A 272 -3.85 -16.73 12.36
C ARG A 272 -3.30 -16.67 13.78
N ASP A 273 -3.74 -17.58 14.65
CA ASP A 273 -3.26 -17.68 16.03
C ASP A 273 -1.77 -18.02 16.06
N LEU A 274 -1.34 -18.98 15.24
CA LEU A 274 0.09 -19.27 15.07
C LEU A 274 0.86 -18.05 14.54
N PHE A 275 0.29 -17.28 13.61
CA PHE A 275 0.94 -16.06 13.11
C PHE A 275 0.99 -14.96 14.17
N TYR A 276 0.02 -14.89 15.08
CA TYR A 276 0.10 -14.01 16.25
C TYR A 276 1.18 -14.46 17.24
N GLU A 277 1.27 -15.78 17.52
CA GLU A 277 2.31 -16.37 18.38
C GLU A 277 3.72 -16.05 17.87
N LEU A 278 3.91 -16.12 16.55
CA LEU A 278 5.17 -15.82 15.86
C LEU A 278 5.40 -14.32 15.59
N ASP A 279 4.46 -13.45 15.97
CA ASP A 279 4.43 -12.01 15.69
C ASP A 279 4.45 -11.62 14.18
N PHE A 280 3.96 -12.51 13.31
CA PHE A 280 3.88 -12.34 11.87
C PHE A 280 2.66 -11.53 11.42
N ARG A 281 2.39 -10.41 12.10
CA ARG A 281 1.17 -9.59 11.90
C ARG A 281 0.98 -9.12 10.46
N SER A 282 2.08 -8.87 9.74
CA SER A 282 2.07 -8.46 8.32
C SER A 282 1.63 -9.56 7.34
N LEU A 283 1.60 -10.82 7.78
CA LEU A 283 1.21 -11.98 6.97
C LEU A 283 -0.23 -12.44 7.25
N ILE A 284 -0.83 -12.00 8.36
CA ILE A 284 -2.18 -12.39 8.79
C ILE A 284 -3.25 -12.09 7.73
N ASP A 285 -3.18 -10.90 7.12
CA ASP A 285 -4.12 -10.48 6.08
C ASP A 285 -3.96 -11.25 4.75
N LYS A 286 -2.87 -12.00 4.60
CA LYS A 286 -2.59 -12.83 3.41
C LYS A 286 -3.03 -14.28 3.60
N VAL A 287 -3.43 -14.69 4.80
CA VAL A 287 -3.88 -16.06 5.09
C VAL A 287 -5.13 -16.36 4.25
N PRO A 288 -5.10 -17.42 3.40
CA PRO A 288 -6.24 -17.79 2.59
C PRO A 288 -7.44 -18.21 3.46
N LYS A 289 -8.61 -18.27 2.85
CA LYS A 289 -9.79 -18.82 3.53
C LYS A 289 -9.67 -20.34 3.51
N GLY A 290 -9.51 -20.94 4.68
CA GLY A 290 -9.62 -22.39 4.87
C GLY A 290 -11.09 -22.81 5.03
N THR A 291 -11.38 -24.09 4.81
CA THR A 291 -12.72 -24.68 4.86
C THR A 291 -13.02 -25.40 6.17
N LEU A 292 -12.02 -25.73 6.98
CA LEU A 292 -12.24 -26.32 8.30
C LEU A 292 -12.67 -25.21 9.28
N THR A 293 -13.90 -25.29 9.79
CA THR A 293 -14.40 -24.42 10.85
C THR A 293 -14.54 -25.20 12.14
N THR A 294 -13.82 -24.83 13.19
CA THR A 294 -14.23 -25.20 14.56
C THR A 294 -15.18 -24.15 15.16
N PRO A 295 -16.13 -24.56 16.02
CA PRO A 295 -16.91 -23.60 16.81
C PRO A 295 -15.98 -22.76 17.70
N PRO A 296 -16.36 -21.54 18.07
CA PRO A 296 -15.59 -20.74 19.01
C PRO A 296 -15.59 -21.45 20.37
N VAL A 297 -14.44 -21.99 20.78
CA VAL A 297 -14.25 -22.43 22.17
C VAL A 297 -14.26 -21.18 23.03
N GLY A 298 -15.18 -21.17 23.99
CA GLY A 298 -15.44 -20.08 24.91
C GLY A 298 -14.22 -19.68 25.75
N GLY A 299 -14.36 -18.51 26.37
CA GLY A 299 -13.30 -17.74 26.99
C GLY A 299 -12.39 -18.54 27.92
N HIS A 300 -11.15 -18.08 28.04
CA HIS A 300 -10.56 -17.66 29.30
C HIS A 300 -9.41 -16.67 29.02
N GLN A 301 -9.32 -15.67 29.89
CA GLN A 301 -8.31 -14.60 29.97
C GLN A 301 -8.53 -13.34 29.14
N ALA A 302 -9.74 -12.82 29.26
CA ALA A 302 -9.91 -11.44 29.65
C ALA A 302 -9.26 -11.21 31.04
N SER A 303 -8.03 -10.69 31.10
CA SER A 303 -7.52 -10.06 32.33
C SER A 303 -6.45 -8.97 32.14
N PHE A 304 -5.91 -8.74 30.93
CA PHE A 304 -4.87 -7.71 30.73
C PHE A 304 -5.28 -6.42 30.00
N PHE A 305 -6.55 -6.27 29.60
CA PHE A 305 -7.03 -5.06 28.93
C PHE A 305 -8.19 -4.40 29.68
N LYS A 306 -7.88 -3.71 30.79
CA LYS A 306 -8.83 -2.88 31.52
C LYS A 306 -8.62 -1.36 31.33
N SER A 307 -7.85 -0.92 30.34
CA SER A 307 -7.62 0.52 30.12
C SER A 307 -7.47 0.93 28.66
N ALA A 308 -8.54 0.79 27.89
CA ALA A 308 -8.94 1.68 26.78
C ALA A 308 -10.04 0.99 25.96
N GLN A 309 -11.26 0.92 26.52
CA GLN A 309 -12.41 0.75 25.65
C GLN A 309 -12.85 2.13 25.15
N PRO A 310 -13.14 2.33 23.85
CA PRO A 310 -14.03 3.38 23.44
C PRO A 310 -15.35 3.07 24.14
N ARG A 311 -15.66 3.82 25.20
CA ARG A 311 -16.91 3.65 25.96
C ARG A 311 -18.05 3.65 24.95
N GLU A 312 -18.95 2.67 25.01
CA GLU A 312 -20.33 2.94 24.63
C GLU A 312 -20.78 4.13 25.47
N VAL A 313 -20.85 5.29 24.84
CA VAL A 313 -21.39 6.48 25.49
C VAL A 313 -22.90 6.28 25.51
N LYS A 314 -23.40 5.68 26.58
CA LYS A 314 -24.83 5.59 26.87
C LYS A 314 -25.47 6.98 26.70
N GLY A 315 -26.57 7.04 25.95
CA GLY A 315 -27.59 8.07 26.17
C GLY A 315 -28.31 8.55 24.91
N ALA A 316 -29.63 8.35 24.89
CA ALA A 316 -30.55 9.00 23.95
C ALA A 316 -30.37 10.55 23.88
N GLY A 317 -29.73 11.19 24.87
CA GLY A 317 -29.46 12.63 24.90
C GLY A 317 -28.37 13.16 23.95
N GLN A 318 -27.47 12.33 23.40
CA GLN A 318 -26.44 12.82 22.45
C GLN A 318 -26.94 12.91 21.01
N LYS A 319 -27.81 11.98 20.58
CA LYS A 319 -28.48 12.09 19.27
C LYS A 319 -29.32 13.36 19.17
N ASP A 320 -29.98 13.71 20.27
CA ASP A 320 -30.75 14.95 20.44
C ASP A 320 -29.86 16.21 20.32
N PHE A 321 -28.62 16.17 20.84
CA PHE A 321 -27.68 17.29 20.71
C PHE A 321 -27.32 17.60 19.25
N ILE A 322 -26.98 16.60 18.43
CA ILE A 322 -26.59 16.82 17.03
C ILE A 322 -27.76 17.36 16.22
N GLN A 323 -28.96 16.82 16.40
CA GLN A 323 -30.15 17.33 15.72
C GLN A 323 -30.43 18.79 16.10
N LYS A 324 -30.32 19.14 17.39
CA LYS A 324 -30.43 20.52 17.87
C LYS A 324 -29.34 21.44 17.35
N LEU A 325 -28.11 20.94 17.21
CA LEU A 325 -27.00 21.70 16.64
C LEU A 325 -27.24 21.98 15.16
N ASP A 326 -27.56 20.96 14.36
CA ASP A 326 -27.81 21.10 12.93
C ASP A 326 -28.99 22.03 12.66
N ALA A 327 -30.05 21.98 13.49
CA ALA A 327 -31.18 22.91 13.45
C ALA A 327 -30.80 24.36 13.79
N LYS A 328 -29.84 24.57 14.71
CA LYS A 328 -29.32 25.91 15.04
C LYS A 328 -28.37 26.46 13.98
N VAL A 329 -27.67 25.59 13.26
CA VAL A 329 -26.76 25.95 12.18
C VAL A 329 -27.55 26.41 10.95
N GLU A 330 -28.68 25.77 10.64
CA GLU A 330 -29.51 26.09 9.46
C GLU A 330 -29.80 27.59 9.28
N PRO A 331 -30.34 28.35 10.27
CA PRO A 331 -30.57 29.78 10.10
C PRO A 331 -29.28 30.60 9.94
N VAL A 332 -28.14 30.11 10.44
CA VAL A 332 -26.83 30.75 10.21
C VAL A 332 -26.44 30.59 8.74
N LEU A 333 -26.58 29.38 8.18
CA LEU A 333 -26.32 29.10 6.77
C LEU A 333 -27.20 29.96 5.88
N ARG A 334 -28.52 30.03 6.13
CA ARG A 334 -29.42 30.89 5.33
C ARG A 334 -29.01 32.36 5.32
N LYS A 335 -28.46 32.87 6.43
CA LYS A 335 -27.94 34.24 6.48
C LYS A 335 -26.65 34.38 5.66
N MET A 336 -25.76 33.40 5.70
CA MET A 336 -24.54 33.36 4.89
C MET A 336 -24.86 33.30 3.39
N GLU A 337 -25.76 32.40 2.99
CA GLU A 337 -26.23 32.23 1.61
C GLU A 337 -26.81 33.54 1.07
N ARG A 338 -27.70 34.20 1.83
CA ARG A 338 -28.27 35.51 1.45
C ARG A 338 -27.24 36.62 1.42
N ALA A 339 -26.25 36.59 2.31
CA ALA A 339 -25.20 37.60 2.33
C ALA A 339 -24.31 37.50 1.10
N GLY A 340 -23.90 36.30 0.69
CA GLY A 340 -22.96 36.09 -0.42
C GLY A 340 -21.58 36.72 -0.17
N ILE A 341 -20.61 36.46 -1.03
CA ILE A 341 -19.28 37.10 -0.97
C ILE A 341 -19.06 37.96 -2.21
N MET A 342 -18.55 39.19 -2.03
CA MET A 342 -18.29 40.11 -3.14
C MET A 342 -17.04 39.68 -3.93
N VAL A 343 -17.10 39.86 -5.24
CA VAL A 343 -16.07 39.45 -6.18
C VAL A 343 -15.65 40.61 -7.08
N ASP A 344 -14.35 40.77 -7.27
CA ASP A 344 -13.75 41.74 -8.20
C ASP A 344 -13.81 41.18 -9.63
N LEU A 345 -14.88 41.52 -10.36
CA LEU A 345 -15.08 41.10 -11.75
C LEU A 345 -13.95 41.57 -12.67
N LYS A 346 -13.41 42.79 -12.47
CA LYS A 346 -12.32 43.32 -13.29
C LYS A 346 -11.07 42.46 -13.13
N ARG A 347 -10.75 42.08 -11.90
CA ARG A 347 -9.63 41.17 -11.62
C ARG A 347 -9.85 39.78 -12.23
N LEU A 348 -11.05 39.22 -12.12
CA LEU A 348 -11.36 37.92 -12.74
C LEU A 348 -11.21 37.96 -14.26
N HIS A 349 -11.71 39.00 -14.92
CA HIS A 349 -11.55 39.18 -16.37
C HIS A 349 -10.08 39.33 -16.77
N ALA A 350 -9.31 40.16 -16.08
CA ALA A 350 -7.88 40.33 -16.36
C ALA A 350 -7.11 39.01 -16.20
N LEU A 351 -7.43 38.23 -15.15
CA LEU A 351 -6.82 36.93 -14.93
C LEU A 351 -7.23 35.91 -16.01
N ASN A 352 -8.49 35.97 -16.47
CA ASN A 352 -8.99 35.11 -17.55
C ASN A 352 -8.25 35.35 -18.88
N GLU A 353 -8.00 36.61 -19.23
CA GLU A 353 -7.23 36.97 -20.43
C GLU A 353 -5.79 36.48 -20.34
N GLN A 354 -5.14 36.68 -19.20
CA GLN A 354 -3.77 36.21 -18.96
C GLN A 354 -3.65 34.69 -19.09
N ILE A 355 -4.58 33.93 -18.48
CA ILE A 355 -4.59 32.48 -18.58
C ILE A 355 -4.92 32.04 -20.01
N SER A 356 -5.87 32.68 -20.68
CA SER A 356 -6.25 32.32 -22.05
C SER A 356 -5.09 32.50 -23.03
N ALA A 357 -4.32 33.58 -22.90
CA ALA A 357 -3.09 33.78 -23.65
C ALA A 357 -2.05 32.68 -23.37
N ARG A 358 -1.88 32.28 -22.10
CA ARG A 358 -0.97 31.19 -21.70
C ARG A 358 -1.42 29.83 -22.22
N LEU A 359 -2.71 29.51 -22.14
CA LEU A 359 -3.29 28.29 -22.70
C LEU A 359 -3.10 28.21 -24.21
N LYS A 360 -3.26 29.33 -24.94
CA LYS A 360 -2.98 29.39 -26.39
C LYS A 360 -1.52 29.04 -26.70
N ARG A 361 -0.56 29.57 -25.93
CA ARG A 361 0.87 29.23 -26.06
C ARG A 361 1.16 27.77 -25.75
N LEU A 362 0.61 27.24 -24.65
CA LEU A 362 0.77 25.84 -24.27
C LEU A 362 0.19 24.89 -25.33
N ARG A 363 -1.01 25.20 -25.84
CA ARG A 363 -1.64 24.43 -26.92
C ARG A 363 -0.78 24.39 -28.17
N SER A 364 -0.24 25.55 -28.60
CA SER A 364 0.70 25.62 -29.72
C SER A 364 1.94 24.76 -29.48
N ASN A 365 2.53 24.81 -28.28
CA ASN A 365 3.70 24.01 -27.93
C ASN A 365 3.40 22.50 -27.89
N ILE A 366 2.23 22.08 -27.39
CA ILE A 366 1.82 20.67 -27.40
C ILE A 366 1.62 20.18 -28.84
N PHE A 367 0.97 20.99 -29.69
CA PHE A 367 0.66 20.60 -31.07
C PHE A 367 1.87 20.51 -31.99
N LYS A 368 2.98 21.20 -31.67
CA LYS A 368 4.27 20.99 -32.35
C LYS A 368 4.72 19.53 -32.29
N TYR A 369 4.39 18.81 -31.21
CA TYR A 369 4.76 17.40 -31.03
C TYR A 369 3.75 16.43 -31.66
N SER A 370 2.47 16.79 -31.74
CA SER A 370 1.43 15.91 -32.31
C SER A 370 1.29 16.01 -33.83
N LYS A 371 1.75 17.10 -34.45
CA LYS A 371 1.53 17.44 -35.87
C LYS A 371 0.05 17.51 -36.30
N LYS A 372 -0.88 17.35 -35.36
CA LYS A 372 -2.34 17.39 -35.54
C LYS A 372 -3.00 17.98 -34.31
N GLU A 373 -4.06 18.76 -34.49
CA GLU A 373 -4.84 19.27 -33.37
C GLU A 373 -5.69 18.17 -32.74
N PHE A 374 -5.84 18.22 -31.41
CA PHE A 374 -6.73 17.34 -30.66
C PHE A 374 -7.17 18.02 -29.35
N ASN A 375 -8.20 17.48 -28.71
CA ASN A 375 -8.68 17.95 -27.41
C ASN A 375 -7.78 17.43 -26.27
N ILE A 376 -6.91 18.30 -25.75
CA ILE A 376 -5.95 18.01 -24.66
C ILE A 376 -6.66 17.63 -23.35
N SER A 377 -7.88 18.14 -23.14
CA SER A 377 -8.72 17.85 -21.97
C SER A 377 -9.35 16.46 -22.04
N SER A 378 -9.53 15.91 -23.24
CA SER A 378 -10.08 14.55 -23.45
C SER A 378 -9.07 13.49 -23.05
N PRO A 379 -9.33 12.67 -22.01
CA PRO A 379 -8.39 11.64 -21.57
C PRO A 379 -8.07 10.62 -22.66
N GLN A 380 -9.04 10.30 -23.53
CA GLN A 380 -8.90 9.33 -24.61
C GLN A 380 -8.00 9.86 -25.74
N GLN A 381 -8.27 11.08 -26.22
CA GLN A 381 -7.44 11.69 -27.27
C GLN A 381 -6.03 11.96 -26.77
N LEU A 382 -5.88 12.37 -25.50
CA LEU A 382 -4.56 12.53 -24.90
C LEU A 382 -3.81 11.20 -24.76
N ALA A 383 -4.49 10.13 -24.33
CA ALA A 383 -3.86 8.81 -24.23
C ALA A 383 -3.39 8.30 -25.60
N GLU A 384 -4.20 8.52 -26.64
CA GLU A 384 -3.83 8.21 -28.02
C GLU A 384 -2.61 8.99 -28.48
N PHE A 385 -2.55 10.30 -28.22
CA PHE A 385 -1.38 11.11 -28.52
C PHE A 385 -0.13 10.61 -27.78
N LEU A 386 -0.21 10.38 -26.46
CA LEU A 386 0.97 10.03 -25.67
C LEU A 386 1.48 8.62 -25.95
N PHE A 387 0.60 7.63 -26.05
CA PHE A 387 1.01 6.23 -26.08
C PHE A 387 0.98 5.60 -27.47
N LYS A 388 0.20 6.14 -28.42
CA LYS A 388 0.25 5.69 -29.82
C LYS A 388 1.13 6.57 -30.69
N THR A 389 0.97 7.90 -30.60
CA THR A 389 1.69 8.83 -31.48
C THR A 389 3.13 9.03 -31.02
N LEU A 390 3.33 9.40 -29.75
CA LEU A 390 4.67 9.58 -29.17
C LEU A 390 5.31 8.27 -28.69
N LYS A 391 4.53 7.19 -28.60
CA LYS A 391 5.00 5.86 -28.15
C LYS A 391 5.74 5.90 -26.81
N LEU A 392 5.30 6.76 -25.89
CA LEU A 392 5.90 6.86 -24.56
C LEU A 392 5.73 5.55 -23.79
N PRO A 393 6.69 5.17 -22.93
CA PRO A 393 6.60 3.94 -22.16
C PRO A 393 5.40 3.98 -21.21
N ALA A 394 4.63 2.90 -21.20
CA ALA A 394 3.42 2.77 -20.38
C ALA A 394 3.61 1.80 -19.20
N GLN A 395 4.85 1.39 -18.92
CA GLN A 395 5.18 0.44 -17.85
C GLN A 395 4.79 1.04 -16.49
N GLY A 396 3.98 0.33 -15.70
CA GLY A 396 3.54 0.80 -14.36
C GLY A 396 2.42 1.86 -14.37
N LEU A 397 1.89 2.20 -15.55
CA LEU A 397 0.70 3.03 -15.67
C LEU A 397 -0.58 2.20 -15.53
N THR A 398 -1.58 2.78 -14.86
CA THR A 398 -2.88 2.14 -14.68
C THR A 398 -3.65 2.14 -16.00
N LYS A 399 -4.20 0.98 -16.40
CA LYS A 399 -5.02 0.84 -17.61
C LYS A 399 -6.49 0.76 -17.24
N GLY A 400 -7.30 1.67 -17.81
CA GLY A 400 -8.75 1.70 -17.67
C GLY A 400 -9.46 1.19 -18.92
N LYS A 401 -10.80 1.31 -18.95
CA LYS A 401 -11.64 0.92 -20.08
C LYS A 401 -11.35 1.70 -21.38
N SER A 402 -10.90 2.95 -21.26
CA SER A 402 -10.60 3.86 -22.37
C SER A 402 -9.11 3.89 -22.77
N GLY A 403 -8.29 2.97 -22.25
CA GLY A 403 -6.85 2.93 -22.50
C GLY A 403 -6.02 3.24 -21.26
N TYR A 404 -4.75 3.63 -21.45
CA TYR A 404 -3.88 4.04 -20.35
C TYR A 404 -4.39 5.33 -19.70
N SER A 405 -4.36 5.37 -18.37
CA SER A 405 -4.81 6.52 -17.61
C SER A 405 -3.88 7.72 -17.87
N THR A 406 -4.50 8.87 -18.10
CA THR A 406 -3.79 10.16 -18.19
C THR A 406 -4.03 11.02 -16.95
N ALA A 407 -4.39 10.43 -15.81
CA ALA A 407 -4.51 11.18 -14.56
C ALA A 407 -3.18 11.86 -14.19
N VAL A 408 -3.22 12.96 -13.45
CA VAL A 408 -2.01 13.72 -13.03
C VAL A 408 -0.98 12.80 -12.40
N SER A 409 -1.40 11.93 -11.47
CA SER A 409 -0.53 10.96 -10.79
C SER A 409 0.12 9.92 -11.73
N GLU A 410 -0.48 9.66 -12.89
CA GLU A 410 0.06 8.73 -13.88
C GLU A 410 1.01 9.46 -14.85
N LEU A 411 0.67 10.69 -15.25
CA LEU A 411 1.55 11.53 -16.05
C LEU A 411 2.82 11.92 -15.29
N GLU A 412 2.75 12.10 -13.98
CA GLU A 412 3.93 12.35 -13.12
C GLU A 412 4.94 11.20 -13.16
N LYS A 413 4.51 9.93 -13.30
CA LYS A 413 5.41 8.77 -13.40
C LYS A 413 6.25 8.78 -14.66
N ILE A 414 5.75 9.39 -15.72
CA ILE A 414 6.42 9.51 -17.03
C ILE A 414 6.88 10.94 -17.31
N TYR A 415 6.98 11.78 -16.27
CA TYR A 415 7.33 13.19 -16.41
C TYR A 415 8.70 13.40 -17.06
N SER A 416 9.66 12.51 -16.77
CA SER A 416 11.01 12.52 -17.35
C SER A 416 11.08 12.04 -18.80
N GLU A 417 10.05 11.36 -19.29
CA GLU A 417 10.08 10.68 -20.58
C GLU A 417 9.95 11.67 -21.75
N HIS A 418 9.24 12.79 -21.57
CA HIS A 418 9.08 13.76 -22.64
C HIS A 418 8.70 15.18 -22.15
N PRO A 419 9.31 16.25 -22.71
CA PRO A 419 9.01 17.65 -22.33
C PRO A 419 7.54 18.08 -22.51
N VAL A 420 6.79 17.40 -23.38
CA VAL A 420 5.35 17.68 -23.60
C VAL A 420 4.52 17.40 -22.36
N ILE A 421 4.94 16.47 -21.48
CA ILE A 421 4.19 16.10 -20.28
C ILE A 421 4.05 17.30 -19.34
N LYS A 422 5.12 18.09 -19.18
CA LYS A 422 5.10 19.35 -18.42
C LYS A 422 4.06 20.32 -18.97
N HIS A 423 4.05 20.52 -20.29
CA HIS A 423 3.09 21.42 -20.93
C HIS A 423 1.64 20.95 -20.77
N ILE A 424 1.39 19.63 -20.84
CA ILE A 424 0.08 19.02 -20.64
C ILE A 424 -0.42 19.20 -19.21
N LEU A 425 0.44 18.92 -18.22
CA LEU A 425 0.10 19.06 -16.80
C LEU A 425 -0.27 20.52 -16.48
N GLU A 426 0.54 21.47 -16.96
CA GLU A 426 0.28 22.90 -16.82
C GLU A 426 -1.01 23.31 -17.52
N TYR A 427 -1.22 22.86 -18.76
CA TYR A 427 -2.44 23.16 -19.52
C TYR A 427 -3.70 22.72 -18.77
N ARG A 428 -3.74 21.46 -18.30
CA ARG A 428 -4.90 20.91 -17.59
C ARG A 428 -5.17 21.61 -16.28
N GLN A 429 -4.12 22.00 -15.55
CA GLN A 429 -4.28 22.77 -14.31
C GLN A 429 -4.91 24.14 -14.61
N LEU A 430 -4.37 24.87 -15.58
CA LEU A 430 -4.84 26.20 -15.95
C LEU A 430 -6.27 26.17 -16.51
N GLU A 431 -6.56 25.23 -17.40
CA GLU A 431 -7.88 25.07 -18.01
C GLU A 431 -8.94 24.71 -16.97
N LYS A 432 -8.64 23.80 -16.04
CA LYS A 432 -9.55 23.47 -14.94
C LYS A 432 -9.85 24.70 -14.09
N LEU A 433 -8.83 25.48 -13.73
CA LEU A 433 -9.00 26.70 -12.92
C LEU A 433 -9.82 27.76 -13.66
N ARG A 434 -9.54 27.96 -14.96
CA ARG A 434 -10.26 28.91 -15.80
C ARG A 434 -11.73 28.55 -15.91
N ASN A 435 -12.04 27.32 -16.31
CA ASN A 435 -13.41 26.86 -16.52
C ASN A 435 -14.18 26.84 -15.19
N THR A 436 -13.57 26.37 -14.10
CA THR A 436 -14.25 26.23 -12.80
C THR A 436 -14.52 27.58 -12.13
N TYR A 437 -13.61 28.55 -12.25
CA TYR A 437 -13.68 29.80 -11.48
C TYR A 437 -13.81 31.04 -12.36
N LEU A 438 -12.91 31.22 -13.33
CA LEU A 438 -12.81 32.50 -14.06
C LEU A 438 -13.91 32.72 -15.08
N GLU A 439 -14.39 31.65 -15.73
CA GLU A 439 -15.51 31.73 -16.66
C GLU A 439 -16.87 31.59 -15.97
N THR A 440 -16.90 30.90 -14.83
CA THR A 440 -18.13 30.52 -14.14
C THR A 440 -18.56 31.58 -13.13
N LEU A 441 -17.66 32.08 -12.26
CA LEU A 441 -18.03 33.03 -11.21
C LEU A 441 -18.63 34.33 -11.75
N PRO A 442 -18.10 34.97 -12.83
CA PRO A 442 -18.71 36.18 -13.39
C PRO A 442 -20.14 35.99 -13.90
N LYS A 443 -20.57 34.75 -14.18
CA LYS A 443 -21.93 34.44 -14.62
C LYS A 443 -22.88 34.17 -13.46
N LEU A 444 -22.36 34.01 -12.25
CA LEU A 444 -23.11 33.63 -11.04
C LEU A 444 -23.22 34.77 -10.03
N VAL A 445 -22.70 35.96 -10.34
CA VAL A 445 -22.84 37.13 -9.46
C VAL A 445 -24.24 37.73 -9.54
N ASP A 446 -24.69 38.29 -8.43
CA ASP A 446 -25.89 39.13 -8.36
C ASP A 446 -25.62 40.57 -8.86
N LYS A 447 -26.61 41.46 -8.70
CA LYS A 447 -26.50 42.88 -9.08
C LYS A 447 -25.51 43.69 -8.23
N GLN A 448 -25.00 43.12 -7.14
CA GLN A 448 -24.04 43.71 -6.20
C GLN A 448 -22.66 43.04 -6.29
N ASP A 449 -22.40 42.33 -7.38
CA ASP A 449 -21.18 41.56 -7.63
C ASP A 449 -20.91 40.47 -6.56
N ARG A 450 -21.97 39.93 -5.96
CA ARG A 450 -21.88 38.89 -4.93
C ARG A 450 -22.19 37.52 -5.48
N VAL A 451 -21.37 36.55 -5.08
CA VAL A 451 -21.59 35.13 -5.35
C VAL A 451 -22.27 34.50 -4.15
N HIS A 452 -23.37 33.80 -4.41
CA HIS A 452 -24.17 33.11 -3.41
C HIS A 452 -23.99 31.61 -3.59
N THR A 453 -23.32 30.96 -2.64
CA THR A 453 -23.29 29.49 -2.60
C THR A 453 -24.48 28.97 -1.80
N THR A 454 -24.87 27.72 -2.05
CA THR A 454 -25.82 26.99 -1.21
C THR A 454 -25.07 25.96 -0.36
N TYR A 455 -25.35 25.95 0.94
CA TYR A 455 -24.77 25.00 1.88
C TYR A 455 -25.71 23.82 2.13
N ALA A 456 -25.16 22.61 2.11
CA ALA A 456 -25.86 21.41 2.54
C ALA A 456 -25.16 20.76 3.73
N GLN A 457 -25.95 20.16 4.63
CA GLN A 457 -25.48 19.41 5.80
C GLN A 457 -25.46 17.89 5.53
N ASP A 458 -25.30 17.49 4.26
CA ASP A 458 -25.54 16.14 3.74
C ASP A 458 -24.31 15.21 3.81
N THR A 459 -23.14 15.69 4.26
CA THR A 459 -21.93 14.87 4.23
C THR A 459 -21.91 13.83 5.34
N SER A 460 -21.36 12.64 5.04
CA SER A 460 -21.23 11.54 6.00
C SER A 460 -20.34 11.85 7.22
N THR A 461 -19.55 12.93 7.16
CA THR A 461 -18.71 13.39 8.27
C THR A 461 -19.30 14.61 8.98
N GLY A 462 -20.52 15.04 8.67
CA GLY A 462 -21.14 16.22 9.28
C GLY A 462 -20.53 17.57 8.85
N ARG A 463 -19.56 17.58 7.94
CA ARG A 463 -19.05 18.80 7.29
C ARG A 463 -20.16 19.42 6.43
N LEU A 464 -20.11 20.74 6.28
CA LEU A 464 -20.91 21.41 5.27
C LEU A 464 -20.35 21.10 3.89
N SER A 465 -21.21 20.96 2.88
CA SER A 465 -20.84 20.99 1.48
C SER A 465 -21.37 22.27 0.83
N SER A 466 -20.64 22.81 -0.14
CA SER A 466 -20.99 24.04 -0.87
C SER A 466 -21.26 23.69 -2.33
N LYS A 467 -22.39 24.15 -2.86
CA LYS A 467 -22.85 23.92 -4.24
C LYS A 467 -23.30 25.25 -4.85
N ASP A 468 -23.25 25.32 -6.18
CA ASP A 468 -23.79 26.42 -7.00
C ASP A 468 -23.39 27.84 -6.57
N PRO A 469 -22.09 28.21 -6.58
CA PRO A 469 -20.92 27.40 -6.93
C PRO A 469 -20.25 26.76 -5.69
N ASN A 470 -19.39 25.77 -5.92
CA ASN A 470 -18.60 25.16 -4.84
C ASN A 470 -17.40 26.06 -4.46
N LEU A 471 -17.57 26.84 -3.39
CA LEU A 471 -16.56 27.76 -2.86
C LEU A 471 -15.58 27.08 -1.89
N GLN A 472 -15.81 25.82 -1.49
CA GLN A 472 -14.90 25.09 -0.61
C GLN A 472 -13.64 24.61 -1.33
N ASN A 473 -13.71 24.37 -2.64
CA ASN A 473 -12.61 23.80 -3.41
C ASN A 473 -11.62 24.84 -3.99
N ILE A 474 -11.75 26.13 -3.62
CA ILE A 474 -10.91 27.20 -4.17
C ILE A 474 -9.43 26.95 -3.79
N PRO A 475 -8.53 26.73 -4.76
CA PRO A 475 -7.16 26.32 -4.47
C PRO A 475 -6.36 27.36 -3.71
N ILE A 476 -5.60 26.91 -2.71
CA ILE A 476 -4.83 27.78 -1.79
C ILE A 476 -3.33 27.80 -2.14
N ARG A 477 -2.80 26.65 -2.57
CA ARG A 477 -1.35 26.40 -2.57
C ARG A 477 -0.61 26.76 -3.86
N SER A 478 -1.34 27.02 -4.94
CA SER A 478 -0.77 27.47 -6.20
C SER A 478 -0.83 28.98 -6.31
N ASP A 479 0.18 29.63 -6.88
CA ASP A 479 0.21 31.09 -7.10
C ASP A 479 -1.08 31.59 -7.77
N LEU A 480 -1.57 30.85 -8.77
CA LEU A 480 -2.81 31.19 -9.45
C LEU A 480 -4.05 31.05 -8.56
N GLY A 481 -4.09 30.03 -7.70
CA GLY A 481 -5.17 29.85 -6.71
C GLY A 481 -5.20 31.00 -5.70
N ALA A 482 -4.01 31.46 -5.28
CA ALA A 482 -3.88 32.65 -4.45
C ALA A 482 -4.39 33.91 -5.18
N GLU A 483 -4.10 34.06 -6.47
CA GLU A 483 -4.65 35.17 -7.28
C GLU A 483 -6.18 35.11 -7.42
N ILE A 484 -6.77 33.91 -7.58
CA ILE A 484 -8.23 33.73 -7.58
C ILE A 484 -8.81 34.12 -6.22
N ARG A 485 -8.19 33.70 -5.10
CA ARG A 485 -8.62 34.11 -3.75
C ARG A 485 -8.57 35.63 -3.54
N LYS A 486 -7.64 36.34 -4.16
CA LYS A 486 -7.57 37.81 -4.11
C LYS A 486 -8.70 38.50 -4.86
N ALA A 487 -9.44 37.79 -5.72
CA ALA A 487 -10.64 38.33 -6.37
C ALA A 487 -11.86 38.34 -5.44
N PHE A 488 -11.85 37.61 -4.34
CA PHE A 488 -12.89 37.71 -3.31
C PHE A 488 -12.56 38.86 -2.37
N ILE A 489 -13.39 39.89 -2.35
CA ILE A 489 -13.09 41.18 -1.72
C ILE A 489 -14.14 41.57 -0.67
N ALA A 490 -13.76 42.47 0.24
CA ALA A 490 -14.70 43.19 1.07
C ALA A 490 -15.22 44.44 0.33
N PRO A 491 -16.48 44.84 0.55
CA PRO A 491 -17.00 46.13 0.12
C PRO A 491 -16.19 47.31 0.68
N LYS A 492 -16.32 48.49 0.05
CA LYS A 492 -15.69 49.71 0.54
C LYS A 492 -16.12 50.01 1.99
N GLY A 493 -15.14 50.30 2.86
CA GLY A 493 -15.39 50.52 4.28
C GLY A 493 -15.37 49.25 5.14
N PHE A 494 -15.31 48.06 4.53
CA PHE A 494 -15.24 46.77 5.20
C PHE A 494 -13.88 46.09 4.99
N ARG A 495 -13.62 45.07 5.80
CA ARG A 495 -12.52 44.12 5.67
C ARG A 495 -13.08 42.71 5.75
N LEU A 496 -12.40 41.76 5.12
CA LEU A 496 -12.62 40.34 5.36
C LEU A 496 -11.80 39.93 6.58
N ILE A 497 -12.41 39.20 7.51
CA ILE A 497 -11.72 38.45 8.55
C ILE A 497 -11.74 36.98 8.14
N SER A 498 -10.58 36.34 8.10
CA SER A 498 -10.42 34.90 7.97
C SER A 498 -9.97 34.34 9.31
N ALA A 499 -10.66 33.31 9.80
CA ALA A 499 -10.28 32.62 11.02
C ALA A 499 -10.25 31.10 10.81
N ASP A 500 -9.09 30.49 11.05
CA ASP A 500 -8.81 29.09 10.78
C ASP A 500 -8.34 28.36 12.05
N TYR A 501 -8.80 27.13 12.26
CA TYR A 501 -8.31 26.34 13.37
C TYR A 501 -6.89 25.82 13.13
N SER A 502 -6.02 25.99 14.13
CA SER A 502 -4.66 25.45 14.04
C SER A 502 -4.64 23.94 14.35
N GLN A 503 -4.64 23.11 13.30
CA GLN A 503 -4.52 21.66 13.39
C GLN A 503 -5.61 20.98 14.24
N ILE A 504 -6.87 21.37 14.09
CA ILE A 504 -7.98 20.88 14.94
C ILE A 504 -8.08 19.35 14.96
N GLU A 505 -7.90 18.68 13.82
CA GLU A 505 -8.02 17.22 13.74
C GLU A 505 -6.93 16.50 14.56
N LEU A 506 -5.72 17.05 14.60
CA LEU A 506 -4.64 16.52 15.44
C LEU A 506 -4.93 16.73 16.93
N ARG A 507 -5.54 17.85 17.29
CA ARG A 507 -5.96 18.16 18.68
C ARG A 507 -7.12 17.26 19.12
N VAL A 508 -8.05 16.96 18.21
CA VAL A 508 -9.15 16.01 18.42
C VAL A 508 -8.58 14.61 18.65
N VAL A 509 -7.74 14.08 17.76
CA VAL A 509 -7.22 12.71 17.95
C VAL A 509 -6.37 12.59 19.22
N ALA A 510 -5.56 13.61 19.54
CA ALA A 510 -4.79 13.64 20.80
C ALA A 510 -5.69 13.57 22.03
N SER A 511 -6.86 14.23 21.95
CA SER A 511 -7.84 14.26 23.04
C SER A 511 -8.64 12.97 23.15
N LEU A 512 -9.07 12.38 22.03
CA LEU A 512 -9.82 11.13 22.00
C LEU A 512 -8.95 9.93 22.41
N ALA A 513 -7.68 9.92 21.98
CA ALA A 513 -6.73 8.88 22.34
C ALA A 513 -6.13 9.06 23.73
N HIS A 514 -6.22 10.25 24.32
CA HIS A 514 -5.53 10.61 25.56
C HIS A 514 -4.00 10.41 25.50
N ASP A 515 -3.40 10.67 24.34
CA ASP A 515 -1.95 10.49 24.14
C ASP A 515 -1.15 11.56 24.87
N LYS A 516 -0.46 11.17 25.95
CA LYS A 516 0.25 12.10 26.85
C LYS A 516 1.32 12.90 26.12
N THR A 517 2.04 12.29 25.17
CA THR A 517 3.11 12.94 24.42
C THR A 517 2.55 14.03 23.53
N MET A 518 1.57 13.69 22.68
CA MET A 518 0.94 14.64 21.77
C MET A 518 0.21 15.76 22.52
N LEU A 519 -0.50 15.43 23.60
CA LEU A 519 -1.12 16.42 24.49
C LEU A 519 -0.09 17.36 25.13
N GLY A 520 1.05 16.83 25.55
CA GLY A 520 2.15 17.61 26.11
C GLY A 520 2.75 18.60 25.11
N ILE A 521 2.83 18.23 23.83
CA ILE A 521 3.29 19.12 22.75
C ILE A 521 2.32 20.29 22.57
N PHE A 522 1.01 20.03 22.47
CA PHE A 522 0.00 21.07 22.31
C PHE A 522 -0.11 22.00 23.53
N LYS A 523 -0.07 21.46 24.75
CA LYS A 523 -0.11 22.27 25.99
C LYS A 523 1.09 23.21 26.13
N LYS A 524 2.24 22.86 25.55
CA LYS A 524 3.44 23.69 25.52
C LYS A 524 3.49 24.66 24.33
N GLY A 525 2.46 24.70 23.49
CA GLY A 525 2.41 25.55 22.29
C GLY A 525 3.48 25.22 21.24
N LYS A 526 4.00 23.98 21.24
CA LYS A 526 5.06 23.56 20.29
C LYS A 526 4.46 23.10 18.96
N ASP A 527 5.20 23.29 17.87
CA ASP A 527 4.79 22.81 16.54
C ASP A 527 4.87 21.29 16.46
N ILE A 528 3.71 20.63 16.44
CA ILE A 528 3.60 19.17 16.36
C ILE A 528 4.37 18.58 15.18
N HIS A 529 4.40 19.22 14.03
CA HIS A 529 5.10 18.66 12.87
C HIS A 529 6.62 18.69 13.05
N THR A 530 7.15 19.78 13.61
CA THR A 530 8.56 19.90 13.93
C THR A 530 8.95 18.91 15.03
N MET A 531 8.12 18.77 16.06
CA MET A 531 8.37 17.81 17.15
C MET A 531 8.36 16.36 16.65
N THR A 532 7.37 15.97 15.84
CA THR A 532 7.33 14.63 15.23
C THR A 532 8.53 14.41 14.30
N ALA A 533 8.89 15.41 13.49
CA ALA A 533 10.05 15.32 12.59
C ALA A 533 11.36 15.11 13.37
N ALA A 534 11.57 15.89 14.43
CA ALA A 534 12.75 15.82 15.27
C ALA A 534 12.95 14.40 15.82
N GLU A 535 11.91 13.87 16.46
CA GLU A 535 11.95 12.57 17.11
C GLU A 535 12.16 11.43 16.11
N VAL A 536 11.38 11.40 15.02
CA VAL A 536 11.45 10.29 14.06
C VAL A 536 12.79 10.26 13.33
N ASN A 537 13.37 11.42 13.05
CA ASN A 537 14.67 11.54 12.40
C ASN A 537 15.86 11.49 13.40
N GLY A 538 15.60 11.49 14.71
CA GLY A 538 16.65 11.48 15.74
C GLY A 538 17.49 12.76 15.77
N VAL A 539 16.88 13.91 15.44
CA VAL A 539 17.56 15.23 15.40
C VAL A 539 16.93 16.18 16.42
N LYS A 540 17.62 17.25 16.81
CA LYS A 540 17.02 18.25 17.70
C LYS A 540 15.97 19.07 16.92
N PRO A 541 14.92 19.62 17.58
CA PRO A 541 13.89 20.41 16.90
C PRO A 541 14.42 21.59 16.06
N LYS A 542 15.56 22.17 16.46
CA LYS A 542 16.23 23.26 15.73
C LYS A 542 16.93 22.80 14.44
N ASP A 543 17.27 21.52 14.34
CA ASP A 543 17.98 20.91 13.22
C ASP A 543 16.99 20.29 12.19
N VAL A 544 15.68 20.46 12.42
CA VAL A 544 14.63 19.98 11.52
C VAL A 544 14.58 20.83 10.25
N THR A 545 14.84 20.20 9.11
CA THR A 545 14.77 20.87 7.81
C THR A 545 13.31 21.11 7.36
N PRO A 546 13.06 22.08 6.46
CA PRO A 546 11.74 22.28 5.86
C PRO A 546 11.17 21.03 5.18
N ALA A 547 12.01 20.20 4.58
CA ALA A 547 11.62 18.93 3.97
C ALA A 547 11.19 17.90 5.03
N MET A 548 11.94 17.75 6.12
CA MET A 548 11.57 16.89 7.25
C MET A 548 10.23 17.31 7.86
N ARG A 549 10.04 18.61 8.11
CA ARG A 549 8.78 19.14 8.62
C ARG A 549 7.60 18.90 7.67
N ARG A 550 7.83 19.06 6.36
CA ARG A 550 6.81 18.78 5.33
C ARG A 550 6.40 17.30 5.35
N ASN A 551 7.37 16.38 5.40
CA ASN A 551 7.11 14.96 5.47
C ASN A 551 6.35 14.59 6.75
N ALA A 552 6.79 15.08 7.91
CA ALA A 552 6.08 14.90 9.17
C ALA A 552 4.64 15.44 9.13
N LYS A 553 4.41 16.57 8.45
CA LYS A 553 3.04 17.07 8.21
C LYS A 553 2.22 16.09 7.39
N VAL A 554 2.72 15.62 6.25
CA VAL A 554 2.00 14.63 5.41
C VAL A 554 1.69 13.36 6.20
N ILE A 555 2.60 12.94 7.07
CA ILE A 555 2.48 11.74 7.90
C ILE A 555 1.47 11.91 9.02
N ASN A 556 1.55 13.00 9.79
CA ASN A 556 0.62 13.28 10.89
C ASN A 556 -0.84 13.24 10.39
N PHE A 557 -1.11 13.87 9.25
CA PHE A 557 -2.43 13.81 8.64
C PHE A 557 -2.70 12.43 8.00
N GLY A 558 -1.72 11.83 7.33
CA GLY A 558 -1.87 10.54 6.67
C GLY A 558 -2.22 9.39 7.62
N ILE A 559 -1.54 9.30 8.77
CA ILE A 559 -1.77 8.23 9.75
C ILE A 559 -3.16 8.34 10.37
N ILE A 560 -3.60 9.56 10.69
CA ILE A 560 -4.97 9.83 11.19
C ILE A 560 -6.05 9.40 10.20
N TYR A 561 -5.75 9.43 8.89
CA TYR A 561 -6.65 8.96 7.84
C TYR A 561 -6.44 7.49 7.43
N GLY A 562 -5.64 6.72 8.18
CA GLY A 562 -5.37 5.31 7.89
C GLY A 562 -4.62 5.07 6.58
N VAL A 563 -3.75 6.01 6.17
CA VAL A 563 -2.90 5.86 4.98
C VAL A 563 -1.84 4.79 5.26
N SER A 564 -1.70 3.83 4.33
CA SER A 564 -0.68 2.78 4.42
C SER A 564 0.71 3.32 4.06
N ALA A 565 1.77 2.59 4.41
CA ALA A 565 3.13 2.95 4.00
C ALA A 565 3.29 3.14 2.49
N PHE A 566 2.57 2.36 1.67
CA PHE A 566 2.53 2.55 0.22
C PHE A 566 1.87 3.87 -0.18
N GLY A 567 0.72 4.19 0.43
CA GLY A 567 0.02 5.45 0.18
C GLY A 567 0.81 6.66 0.69
N LEU A 568 1.65 6.48 1.71
CA LEU A 568 2.53 7.51 2.23
C LEU A 568 3.74 7.75 1.31
N ALA A 569 4.41 6.69 0.88
CA ALA A 569 5.51 6.76 -0.09
C ALA A 569 5.07 7.37 -1.43
N ALA A 570 3.81 7.20 -1.82
CA ALA A 570 3.26 7.86 -3.02
C ALA A 570 3.06 9.38 -2.86
N ARG A 571 3.16 9.93 -1.64
CA ARG A 571 2.88 11.35 -1.31
C ARG A 571 4.09 12.08 -0.74
N THR A 572 5.21 11.38 -0.58
CA THR A 572 6.46 11.89 -0.03
C THR A 572 7.62 11.37 -0.87
N ASP A 573 8.80 11.95 -0.73
CA ASP A 573 10.00 11.46 -1.43
C ASP A 573 10.62 10.20 -0.74
N MET A 574 9.85 9.51 0.10
CA MET A 574 10.30 8.35 0.86
C MET A 574 10.10 7.05 0.08
N SER A 575 11.05 6.12 0.19
CA SER A 575 10.80 4.73 -0.21
C SER A 575 9.73 4.09 0.68
N VAL A 576 9.09 3.02 0.21
CA VAL A 576 8.12 2.26 1.02
C VAL A 576 8.74 1.75 2.32
N PHE A 577 10.03 1.38 2.32
CA PHE A 577 10.76 0.98 3.52
C PHE A 577 10.91 2.14 4.52
N GLN A 578 11.32 3.32 4.03
CA GLN A 578 11.42 4.53 4.87
C GLN A 578 10.06 4.92 5.44
N ALA A 579 8.99 4.90 4.62
CA ALA A 579 7.63 5.16 5.06
C ALA A 579 7.16 4.17 6.15
N ARG A 580 7.48 2.87 6.03
CA ARG A 580 7.19 1.86 7.07
C ARG A 580 7.92 2.16 8.38
N ARG A 581 9.23 2.42 8.32
CA ARG A 581 10.02 2.78 9.52
C ARG A 581 9.51 4.05 10.18
N TYR A 582 9.10 5.04 9.38
CA TYR A 582 8.56 6.28 9.90
C TYR A 582 7.24 6.04 10.65
N ILE A 583 6.32 5.26 10.07
CA ILE A 583 5.04 4.91 10.71
C ILE A 583 5.28 4.13 12.02
N ALA A 584 6.24 3.20 12.04
CA ALA A 584 6.59 2.46 13.25
C ALA A 584 7.06 3.42 14.36
N LYS A 585 8.06 4.27 14.07
CA LYS A 585 8.55 5.29 15.01
C LYS A 585 7.46 6.28 15.45
N TYR A 586 6.54 6.63 14.56
CA TYR A 586 5.41 7.49 14.91
C TYR A 586 4.52 6.84 15.98
N PHE A 587 4.22 5.55 15.87
CA PHE A 587 3.43 4.84 16.86
C PHE A 587 4.20 4.49 18.13
N GLU A 588 5.53 4.37 18.07
CA GLU A 588 6.38 4.33 19.27
C GLU A 588 6.30 5.65 20.03
N LEU A 589 6.29 6.78 19.31
CA LEU A 589 6.18 8.12 19.91
C LEU A 589 4.77 8.44 20.45
N TYR A 590 3.73 7.98 19.74
CA TYR A 590 2.33 8.22 20.06
C TYR A 590 1.54 6.90 20.23
N PRO A 591 1.88 6.07 21.22
CA PRO A 591 1.34 4.71 21.35
C PRO A 591 -0.18 4.71 21.59
N LYS A 592 -0.71 5.71 22.31
CA LYS A 592 -2.15 5.79 22.57
C LYS A 592 -2.97 6.11 21.32
N ILE A 593 -2.37 6.78 20.33
CA ILE A 593 -3.02 6.99 19.02
C ILE A 593 -3.24 5.66 18.32
N LYS A 594 -2.25 4.75 18.36
CA LYS A 594 -2.38 3.41 17.78
C LYS A 594 -3.48 2.61 18.49
N GLU A 595 -3.44 2.57 19.82
CA GLU A 595 -4.46 1.90 20.63
C GLU A 595 -5.87 2.42 20.32
N TYR A 596 -6.02 3.74 20.19
CA TYR A 596 -7.29 4.35 19.81
C TYR A 596 -7.76 3.88 18.42
N MET A 597 -6.90 3.92 17.40
CA MET A 597 -7.24 3.47 16.04
C MET A 597 -7.62 1.98 15.98
N ASP A 598 -6.88 1.14 16.69
CA ASP A 598 -7.15 -0.31 16.80
C ASP A 598 -8.51 -0.53 17.47
N SER A 599 -8.81 0.24 18.53
CA SER A 599 -10.08 0.14 19.25
C SER A 599 -11.28 0.60 18.42
N VAL A 600 -11.15 1.66 17.62
CA VAL A 600 -12.19 2.11 16.68
C VAL A 600 -12.43 1.06 15.61
N THR A 601 -11.37 0.42 15.12
CA THR A 601 -11.45 -0.66 14.13
C THR A 601 -12.20 -1.87 14.70
N ALA A 602 -11.85 -2.31 15.91
CA ALA A 602 -12.55 -3.40 16.58
C ALA A 602 -14.04 -3.06 16.81
N PHE A 603 -14.34 -1.85 17.25
CA PHE A 603 -15.71 -1.37 17.48
C PHE A 603 -16.55 -1.35 16.20
N VAL A 604 -16.02 -0.82 15.09
CA VAL A 604 -16.82 -0.75 13.85
C VAL A 604 -17.04 -2.12 13.23
N ILE A 605 -16.10 -3.07 13.37
CA ILE A 605 -16.26 -4.44 12.88
C ILE A 605 -17.43 -5.14 13.57
N THR A 606 -17.57 -4.95 14.88
CA THR A 606 -18.64 -5.58 15.67
C THR A 606 -19.98 -4.87 15.46
N THR A 607 -20.00 -3.54 15.56
CA THR A 607 -21.23 -2.75 15.59
C THR A 607 -21.72 -2.29 14.22
N GLY A 608 -20.83 -2.19 13.23
CA GLY A 608 -21.14 -1.65 11.90
C GLY A 608 -21.32 -0.12 11.87
N TYR A 609 -20.95 0.62 12.91
CA TYR A 609 -20.99 2.08 12.93
C TYR A 609 -19.86 2.69 13.76
N VAL A 610 -19.68 4.01 13.65
CA VAL A 610 -18.80 4.83 14.51
C VAL A 610 -19.50 6.13 14.90
N GLU A 611 -19.04 6.76 15.97
CA GLU A 611 -19.61 8.00 16.50
C GLU A 611 -18.55 9.07 16.77
N THR A 612 -18.92 10.34 16.60
CA THR A 612 -18.14 11.51 17.04
C THR A 612 -18.26 11.72 18.55
N LEU A 613 -17.44 12.63 19.12
CA LEU A 613 -17.54 13.05 20.53
C LEU A 613 -18.95 13.51 20.94
N PHE A 614 -19.71 14.08 20.02
CA PHE A 614 -21.04 14.63 20.27
C PHE A 614 -22.20 13.69 19.89
N GLY A 615 -21.90 12.45 19.48
CA GLY A 615 -22.92 11.43 19.17
C GLY A 615 -23.43 11.40 17.72
N ARG A 616 -22.81 12.14 16.78
CA ARG A 616 -23.09 11.97 15.35
C ARG A 616 -22.63 10.58 14.93
N ARG A 617 -23.53 9.80 14.31
CA ARG A 617 -23.28 8.41 13.92
C ARG A 617 -23.10 8.26 12.41
N ARG A 618 -22.13 7.44 11.99
CA ARG A 618 -22.00 6.97 10.60
C ARG A 618 -22.07 5.46 10.55
N HIS A 619 -23.03 4.93 9.80
CA HIS A 619 -23.14 3.51 9.50
C HIS A 619 -22.18 3.11 8.37
N LEU A 620 -21.51 1.98 8.55
CA LEU A 620 -20.45 1.46 7.68
C LEU A 620 -20.61 -0.07 7.53
N PRO A 621 -21.76 -0.57 7.02
CA PRO A 621 -22.01 -2.01 6.88
C PRO A 621 -20.98 -2.72 6.00
N GLU A 622 -20.33 -2.00 5.08
CA GLU A 622 -19.29 -2.48 4.18
C GLU A 622 -18.04 -2.98 4.92
N VAL A 623 -17.90 -2.70 6.23
CA VAL A 623 -16.86 -3.29 7.07
C VAL A 623 -16.98 -4.82 7.14
N LYS A 624 -18.18 -5.36 6.92
CA LYS A 624 -18.44 -6.81 6.84
C LYS A 624 -18.27 -7.38 5.42
N SER A 625 -17.88 -6.54 4.45
CA SER A 625 -17.72 -6.96 3.05
C SER A 625 -16.68 -8.05 2.89
N ARG A 626 -17.00 -9.04 2.03
CA ARG A 626 -16.08 -10.10 1.63
C ARG A 626 -14.98 -9.60 0.68
N ILE A 627 -15.15 -8.41 0.09
CA ILE A 627 -14.17 -7.79 -0.81
C ILE A 627 -13.20 -6.94 0.02
N LEU A 628 -11.93 -7.35 0.09
CA LEU A 628 -10.92 -6.72 0.93
C LEU A 628 -10.75 -5.22 0.68
N ALA A 629 -10.77 -4.80 -0.60
CA ALA A 629 -10.65 -3.38 -0.95
C ALA A 629 -11.80 -2.53 -0.39
N VAL A 630 -13.03 -3.05 -0.43
CA VAL A 630 -14.24 -2.40 0.08
C VAL A 630 -14.19 -2.36 1.61
N ARG A 631 -13.86 -3.48 2.26
CA ARG A 631 -13.71 -3.54 3.72
C ARG A 631 -12.65 -2.56 4.22
N ASN A 632 -11.45 -2.56 3.63
CA ASN A 632 -10.36 -1.69 4.06
C ASN A 632 -10.67 -0.21 3.80
N ALA A 633 -11.41 0.11 2.73
CA ALA A 633 -11.92 1.46 2.52
C ALA A 633 -12.92 1.88 3.63
N SER A 634 -13.81 0.97 4.03
CA SER A 634 -14.75 1.19 5.13
C SER A 634 -14.05 1.37 6.48
N ILE A 635 -13.03 0.56 6.80
CA ILE A 635 -12.23 0.71 8.03
C ILE A 635 -11.51 2.07 8.05
N ARG A 636 -10.88 2.50 6.94
CA ARG A 636 -10.26 3.84 6.87
C ARG A 636 -11.28 4.95 7.08
N ALA A 637 -12.48 4.80 6.51
CA ALA A 637 -13.57 5.75 6.72
C ALA A 637 -14.05 5.76 8.18
N ALA A 638 -14.04 4.61 8.85
CA ALA A 638 -14.40 4.46 10.27
C ALA A 638 -13.42 5.16 11.19
N ILE A 639 -12.11 5.03 10.95
CA ILE A 639 -11.07 5.70 11.75
C ILE A 639 -11.13 7.21 11.56
N ASN A 640 -11.30 7.67 10.32
CA ASN A 640 -11.36 9.09 10.00
C ASN A 640 -12.60 9.78 10.60
N MET A 641 -13.77 9.13 10.52
CA MET A 641 -15.05 9.80 10.80
C MET A 641 -15.17 10.41 12.20
N PRO A 642 -14.80 9.75 13.32
CA PRO A 642 -14.84 10.36 14.65
C PRO A 642 -13.99 11.62 14.76
N ILE A 643 -12.86 11.67 14.05
CA ILE A 643 -11.89 12.75 14.12
C ILE A 643 -12.37 13.95 13.29
N GLN A 644 -12.63 13.70 12.01
CA GLN A 644 -13.11 14.73 11.08
C GLN A 644 -14.52 15.22 11.45
N GLY A 645 -15.38 14.32 11.90
CA GLY A 645 -16.74 14.64 12.31
C GLY A 645 -16.79 15.48 13.58
N THR A 646 -15.99 15.13 14.59
CA THR A 646 -15.88 15.96 15.80
C THR A 646 -15.34 17.36 15.45
N ALA A 647 -14.34 17.47 14.57
CA ALA A 647 -13.85 18.77 14.12
C ALA A 647 -14.94 19.60 13.38
N ALA A 648 -15.77 18.94 12.56
CA ALA A 648 -16.90 19.59 11.89
C ALA A 648 -17.97 20.07 12.88
N ASP A 649 -18.29 19.27 13.89
CA ASP A 649 -19.24 19.62 14.94
C ASP A 649 -18.72 20.79 15.80
N ILE A 650 -17.41 20.82 16.12
CA ILE A 650 -16.77 21.96 16.79
C ILE A 650 -16.92 23.24 15.97
N MET A 651 -16.68 23.18 14.66
CA MET A 651 -16.87 24.32 13.77
C MET A 651 -18.33 24.79 13.76
N LYS A 652 -19.30 23.88 13.70
CA LYS A 652 -20.73 24.21 13.77
C LYS A 652 -21.08 24.93 15.07
N ILE A 653 -20.55 24.46 16.21
CA ILE A 653 -20.75 25.11 17.51
C ILE A 653 -20.16 26.53 17.49
N ALA A 654 -18.93 26.69 16.98
CA ALA A 654 -18.30 27.99 16.84
C ALA A 654 -19.12 28.96 15.96
N MET A 655 -19.62 28.50 14.82
CA MET A 655 -20.46 29.30 13.92
C MET A 655 -21.74 29.78 14.61
N VAL A 656 -22.44 28.91 15.34
CA VAL A 656 -23.64 29.27 16.09
C VAL A 656 -23.33 30.32 17.16
N ASN A 657 -22.23 30.13 17.90
CA ASN A 657 -21.81 31.05 18.95
C ASN A 657 -21.40 32.42 18.38
N ILE A 658 -20.62 32.44 17.29
CA ILE A 658 -20.26 33.66 16.57
C ILE A 658 -21.52 34.37 16.07
N ALA A 659 -22.41 33.67 15.38
CA ALA A 659 -23.63 34.27 14.83
C ALA A 659 -24.57 34.86 15.90
N LYS A 660 -24.56 34.28 17.11
CA LYS A 660 -25.32 34.78 18.26
C LYS A 660 -24.74 36.06 18.85
N GLU A 661 -23.41 36.13 19.00
CA GLU A 661 -22.74 37.23 19.69
C GLU A 661 -22.33 38.38 18.76
N LEU A 662 -22.13 38.11 17.47
CA LEU A 662 -21.66 39.09 16.48
C LEU A 662 -22.51 40.37 16.43
N PRO A 663 -23.87 40.32 16.39
CA PRO A 663 -24.70 41.52 16.30
C PRO A 663 -24.60 42.44 17.53
N LYS A 664 -24.18 41.91 18.68
CA LYS A 664 -23.99 42.68 19.92
C LYS A 664 -22.73 43.54 19.87
N ILE A 665 -21.75 43.13 19.06
CA ILE A 665 -20.44 43.80 18.95
C ILE A 665 -20.37 44.65 17.68
N SER A 666 -20.88 44.16 16.56
CA SER A 666 -20.91 44.87 15.29
C SER A 666 -22.13 44.46 14.47
N LYS A 667 -23.14 45.34 14.44
CA LYS A 667 -24.44 45.08 13.79
C LYS A 667 -24.33 44.82 12.28
N ASP A 668 -23.35 45.46 11.63
CA ASP A 668 -23.15 45.39 10.18
C ASP A 668 -22.22 44.24 9.77
N SER A 669 -21.62 43.52 10.73
CA SER A 669 -20.75 42.38 10.43
C SER A 669 -21.55 41.15 10.02
N LYS A 670 -21.03 40.39 9.06
CA LYS A 670 -21.68 39.21 8.49
C LYS A 670 -20.73 38.03 8.45
N LEU A 671 -21.20 36.85 8.84
CA LEU A 671 -20.54 35.59 8.51
C LEU A 671 -20.85 35.28 7.04
N LEU A 672 -19.83 35.02 6.23
CA LEU A 672 -19.96 34.85 4.78
C LEU A 672 -19.77 33.41 4.34
N LEU A 673 -18.62 32.80 4.70
CA LEU A 673 -18.23 31.49 4.21
C LEU A 673 -17.74 30.61 5.36
N GLN A 674 -17.97 29.31 5.19
CA GLN A 674 -17.29 28.24 5.90
C GLN A 674 -16.58 27.36 4.88
N VAL A 675 -15.26 27.19 5.06
CA VAL A 675 -14.38 26.43 4.17
C VAL A 675 -13.48 25.53 5.00
N HIS A 676 -13.78 24.23 5.03
CA HIS A 676 -13.06 23.24 5.85
C HIS A 676 -13.05 23.57 7.35
N ASP A 677 -11.97 24.12 7.87
CA ASP A 677 -11.76 24.55 9.25
C ASP A 677 -11.61 26.08 9.38
N GLU A 678 -11.90 26.79 8.30
CA GLU A 678 -11.89 28.25 8.18
C GLU A 678 -13.32 28.83 8.14
N VAL A 679 -13.51 29.98 8.79
CA VAL A 679 -14.66 30.86 8.61
C VAL A 679 -14.22 32.23 8.10
N VAL A 680 -15.01 32.80 7.19
CA VAL A 680 -14.77 34.12 6.61
C VAL A 680 -15.91 35.06 6.97
N LEU A 681 -15.58 36.24 7.47
CA LEU A 681 -16.52 37.28 7.85
C LEU A 681 -16.25 38.56 7.06
N GLU A 682 -17.29 39.33 6.81
CA GLU A 682 -17.21 40.72 6.36
C GLU A 682 -17.50 41.63 7.54
N VAL A 683 -16.60 42.57 7.81
CA VAL A 683 -16.60 43.36 9.05
C VAL A 683 -16.29 44.82 8.74
N PRO A 684 -17.05 45.80 9.28
CA PRO A 684 -16.69 47.21 9.16
C PRO A 684 -15.27 47.46 9.63
N THR A 685 -14.51 48.27 8.90
CA THR A 685 -13.08 48.49 9.19
C THR A 685 -12.83 48.94 10.64
N LYS A 686 -13.76 49.74 11.20
CA LYS A 686 -13.73 50.21 12.59
C LYS A 686 -13.85 49.11 13.65
N ASP A 687 -14.48 47.98 13.31
CA ASP A 687 -14.82 46.91 14.28
C ASP A 687 -13.89 45.70 14.19
N VAL A 688 -12.97 45.67 13.23
CA VAL A 688 -12.10 44.52 12.91
C VAL A 688 -11.42 43.93 14.14
N LYS A 689 -10.80 44.76 14.99
CA LYS A 689 -10.11 44.27 16.21
C LYS A 689 -11.06 43.61 17.21
N LYS A 690 -12.25 44.20 17.42
CA LYS A 690 -13.25 43.70 18.37
C LYS A 690 -13.84 42.38 17.87
N VAL A 691 -14.20 42.32 16.58
CA VAL A 691 -14.75 41.11 15.97
C VAL A 691 -13.70 40.01 15.87
N ALA A 692 -12.45 40.32 15.53
CA ALA A 692 -11.36 39.34 15.51
C ALA A 692 -11.17 38.69 16.89
N LYS A 693 -11.20 39.48 17.97
CA LYS A 693 -11.13 38.97 19.35
C LYS A 693 -12.33 38.07 19.67
N LEU A 694 -13.55 38.48 19.32
CA LEU A 694 -14.76 37.68 19.51
C LEU A 694 -14.62 36.33 18.79
N VAL A 695 -14.33 36.35 17.49
CA VAL A 695 -14.24 35.15 16.66
C VAL A 695 -13.21 34.18 17.23
N LYS A 696 -12.02 34.69 17.59
CA LYS A 696 -10.98 33.88 18.23
C LYS A 696 -11.50 33.22 19.50
N THR A 697 -12.09 33.99 20.42
CA THR A 697 -12.63 33.46 21.67
C THR A 697 -13.69 32.40 21.43
N GLN A 698 -14.68 32.66 20.57
CA GLN A 698 -15.77 31.72 20.31
C GLN A 698 -15.30 30.42 19.63
N MET A 699 -14.29 30.51 18.75
CA MET A 699 -13.69 29.33 18.14
C MET A 699 -12.90 28.50 19.16
N GLU A 700 -12.06 29.14 19.98
CA GLU A 700 -11.22 28.46 20.97
C GLU A 700 -12.04 27.88 22.14
N SER A 701 -13.18 28.49 22.47
CA SER A 701 -14.09 28.04 23.52
C SER A 701 -15.28 27.21 23.03
N ALA A 702 -15.30 26.79 21.76
CA ALA A 702 -16.41 26.05 21.18
C ALA A 702 -16.70 24.73 21.93
N THR A 703 -15.66 24.08 22.45
CA THR A 703 -15.78 22.93 23.35
C THR A 703 -14.54 22.79 24.22
N LYS A 704 -14.61 21.92 25.23
CA LYS A 704 -13.46 21.58 26.08
C LYS A 704 -12.82 20.27 25.61
N LEU A 705 -11.66 20.37 24.96
CA LEU A 705 -10.80 19.24 24.63
C LEU A 705 -9.62 19.13 25.62
N ALA A 706 -8.99 17.95 25.69
CA ALA A 706 -7.78 17.76 26.50
C ALA A 706 -6.56 18.49 25.90
N ALA A 707 -6.50 18.58 24.56
CA ALA A 707 -5.63 19.49 23.86
C ALA A 707 -6.27 20.89 23.80
N PRO A 708 -5.54 21.99 24.11
CA PRO A 708 -6.05 23.34 23.91
C PRO A 708 -6.50 23.53 22.46
N ILE A 709 -7.61 24.24 22.21
CA ILE A 709 -8.02 24.63 20.86
C ILE A 709 -7.43 26.00 20.57
N GLU A 710 -6.87 26.19 19.38
CA GLU A 710 -6.27 27.45 18.94
C GLU A 710 -6.81 27.85 17.57
N ALA A 711 -7.11 29.15 17.41
CA ALA A 711 -7.52 29.72 16.14
C ALA A 711 -6.57 30.86 15.72
N LYS A 712 -6.26 30.91 14.43
CA LYS A 712 -5.52 32.01 13.80
C LYS A 712 -6.52 32.93 13.13
N VAL A 713 -6.43 34.23 13.43
CA VAL A 713 -7.32 35.24 12.88
C VAL A 713 -6.51 36.29 12.11
N GLU A 714 -6.93 36.53 10.88
CA GLU A 714 -6.32 37.48 9.97
C GLU A 714 -7.39 38.36 9.33
N ALA A 715 -7.02 39.55 8.87
CA ALA A 715 -7.93 40.43 8.13
C ALA A 715 -7.26 41.12 6.94
N GLY A 716 -8.06 41.47 5.94
CA GLY A 716 -7.58 42.10 4.71
C GLY A 716 -8.70 42.70 3.87
N ILE A 717 -8.33 43.36 2.77
CA ILE A 717 -9.30 43.81 1.75
C ILE A 717 -9.85 42.68 0.90
N ASN A 718 -9.10 41.59 0.81
CA ASN A 718 -9.42 40.44 0.00
C ASN A 718 -8.99 39.17 0.73
N TRP A 719 -9.56 38.05 0.34
CA TRP A 719 -9.40 36.80 1.05
C TRP A 719 -8.00 36.20 0.88
N GLY A 720 -7.36 36.42 -0.28
CA GLY A 720 -6.00 35.94 -0.56
C GLY A 720 -4.86 36.78 0.04
N GLY A 721 -5.16 37.89 0.71
CA GLY A 721 -4.19 38.89 1.18
C GLY A 721 -4.44 39.34 2.62
N THR A 722 -5.07 38.50 3.43
CA THR A 722 -5.26 38.73 4.87
C THR A 722 -3.92 38.77 5.61
N LYS A 723 -3.87 39.53 6.70
CA LYS A 723 -2.72 39.62 7.61
C LYS A 723 -3.18 39.46 9.05
N LYS A 724 -2.33 38.89 9.91
CA LYS A 724 -2.61 38.69 11.33
C LYS A 724 -3.09 39.98 12.01
N VAL A 725 -4.17 39.88 12.80
CA VAL A 725 -4.81 40.98 13.54
C VAL A 725 -4.57 40.88 15.03
#